data_AF-A0A1Y3TGL6-F1
#
_entry.id   AF-A0A1Y3TGL6-F1
#
_cell.length_a   1.000
_cell.length_b   1.000
_cell.length_c   1.000
_cell.angle_alpha   90.00
_cell.angle_beta   90.00
_cell.angle_gamma   90.00
#
_symmetry.space_group_name_H-M   'P 1'
#
loop_
_entity.id
_entity.type
_entity.pdbx_description
1 polymer ?
#
loop_
_entity_poly.entity_id
_entity_poly.type
_entity_poly.pdbx_seq_one_letter_code
_entity_poly.pdbx_strand_id
1 'polypeptide(L)'
;MNKFKGMLFTLKKRIENISENDNDYYKYMMMGYYDGLDINTVEKWYTMRPRGLRERNLQVDISSPFVDQYTIRAFFPANREELEKYGFDYQIWDKIGDTGLEEFKRNVWDERKKKPYICMSILNLANPVLFGANLSNVSEMLKDRLIESAENSEISLAELHCAVFPSIGYIDYIVLFLTQDLKKVSKILSGLRKEIETQILISGVYSVCGIDSAVTGCGNAEEHTDVQIALYINLREGISVGNFIRGLDDEIDGIKGQLSGYRKELECLRQELEENVYLTFGYSDSMIVLYKSISTYKQLYAENHILNPGHGFYKKYIANLRTSVRIKDREIILETAEMTQDISGPGNKFCQYDEFVKQYSSFLEKNNFPVRTAIGLKQIMKNYLNISSLVRSFDISVVVGEAFSALINAVTYYINKSMELPDEIKGDAEKKENYTIKIKNEYAQTVEAVKLFKENIGDFIADLMRSDCAFIEGNTLSHPAIGSATKLLFAYTELLNRLTMEYKEEDRIRFIVISGGCDKTESVDLFSFASPDEIENIKKLIIISIPEMSLYDVQGTLFRILHECMHFVGDRCRKERYNYIIRALSAYMAHDIVSIRFSESSLEKYIECAVNGCDGESASEIAEKFSESFGRIAVKAEQDMQKVIVDHRLYQEYLKYRSDIYYHRGVMFCNVLRFERLADSLASGSLIEKIYEILCVRRIELLESFTEILNCLYKKERDMNTDKALRLHASIRQFSLHLCRCRHIMDVSECDQIEMQFIEDYFESFLYRAIDKSTKLEQFYTEIADSIVSAMVECYSDCTAIALTGMPAEDFLLSFMYELWDVDQAFPDNLSDALRMGTDLKVMYGIEGRLGEELETQIIRKVETKQENGYVYRHISEMIERINFLLSQYQSEKFKGIAQNVEGYIREICTHQQQDDYSELKEMYRKCTFNDDSEDENVYVSISSMLRMWKELGD
;
A
#
# COMPACT_ATOMS: atom_id res chain seq x y z
N MET A 1 22.85 -12.17 20.84
CA MET A 1 22.31 -11.77 19.52
C MET A 1 22.29 -10.24 19.46
N ASN A 2 22.45 -9.68 18.27
CA ASN A 2 22.83 -8.28 18.08
C ASN A 2 21.66 -7.38 17.68
N LYS A 3 21.69 -6.10 18.11
CA LYS A 3 20.72 -5.06 17.70
C LYS A 3 20.56 -4.95 16.19
N PHE A 4 19.36 -4.60 15.70
CA PHE A 4 19.15 -4.36 14.26
C PHE A 4 20.17 -3.35 13.76
N LYS A 5 20.79 -3.67 12.63
CA LYS A 5 21.76 -2.77 12.03
C LYS A 5 21.62 -2.78 10.52
N GLY A 6 21.34 -1.60 9.99
CA GLY A 6 21.23 -1.31 8.58
C GLY A 6 22.42 -0.52 8.05
N MET A 7 22.54 -0.49 6.73
CA MET A 7 23.56 0.26 6.00
C MET A 7 22.94 0.89 4.75
N LEU A 8 23.23 2.17 4.56
CA LEU A 8 22.76 2.98 3.43
C LEU A 8 23.96 3.31 2.55
N PHE A 9 23.89 2.91 1.27
CA PHE A 9 24.87 3.24 0.25
C PHE A 9 24.29 4.28 -0.69
N THR A 10 24.68 5.54 -0.53
CA THR A 10 24.15 6.65 -1.33
C THR A 10 25.14 7.04 -2.41
N LEU A 11 24.86 6.62 -3.64
CA LEU A 11 25.57 7.03 -4.84
C LEU A 11 25.08 8.40 -5.30
N LYS A 12 26.00 9.32 -5.60
CA LYS A 12 25.69 10.72 -5.94
C LYS A 12 26.26 11.09 -7.30
N LYS A 13 25.44 11.70 -8.15
CA LYS A 13 25.83 12.23 -9.46
C LYS A 13 25.81 13.74 -9.43
N ARG A 14 26.92 14.38 -9.78
CA ARG A 14 27.02 15.84 -9.86
C ARG A 14 26.18 16.42 -10.98
N ILE A 15 25.68 17.65 -10.78
CA ILE A 15 25.14 18.47 -11.86
C ILE A 15 26.28 18.86 -12.82
N GLU A 16 25.96 18.96 -14.11
CA GLU A 16 26.89 19.50 -15.09
C GLU A 16 27.25 20.96 -14.75
N ASN A 17 28.47 21.37 -15.09
CA ASN A 17 28.95 22.74 -14.88
C ASN A 17 29.06 23.20 -13.41
N ILE A 18 29.24 22.28 -12.46
CA ILE A 18 29.40 22.59 -11.03
C ILE A 18 30.42 23.72 -10.78
N SER A 19 30.06 24.65 -9.89
CA SER A 19 30.83 25.88 -9.63
C SER A 19 31.55 25.87 -8.28
N GLU A 20 31.41 24.83 -7.49
CA GLU A 20 31.94 24.70 -6.13
C GLU A 20 32.73 23.40 -5.99
N ASN A 21 33.68 23.38 -5.06
CA ASN A 21 34.38 22.15 -4.68
C ASN A 21 33.40 21.25 -3.94
N ASP A 22 33.30 19.99 -4.36
CA ASP A 22 32.28 19.07 -3.88
C ASP A 22 32.84 17.90 -3.03
N ASN A 23 34.16 17.86 -2.80
CA ASN A 23 34.83 16.77 -2.10
C ASN A 23 34.31 16.53 -0.66
N ASP A 24 33.75 17.56 -0.02
CA ASP A 24 33.19 17.48 1.33
C ASP A 24 31.77 16.88 1.37
N TYR A 25 31.10 16.76 0.22
CA TYR A 25 29.73 16.25 0.14
C TYR A 25 29.64 14.73 0.01
N TYR A 26 30.77 14.00 -0.06
CA TYR A 26 30.80 12.53 -0.07
C TYR A 26 32.05 11.96 0.60
N LYS A 27 31.93 10.78 1.21
CA LYS A 27 33.05 10.06 1.85
C LYS A 27 34.05 9.49 0.84
N TYR A 28 33.59 9.03 -0.32
CA TYR A 28 34.42 8.44 -1.36
C TYR A 28 34.09 9.02 -2.73
N MET A 29 35.13 9.42 -3.47
CA MET A 29 35.04 9.77 -4.88
C MET A 29 34.97 8.52 -5.72
N MET A 30 33.88 8.33 -6.44
CA MET A 30 33.64 7.14 -7.23
C MET A 30 34.16 7.30 -8.66
N MET A 31 34.61 6.18 -9.22
CA MET A 31 35.08 6.06 -10.59
C MET A 31 34.05 5.27 -11.40
N GLY A 32 33.20 5.99 -12.12
CA GLY A 32 32.14 5.41 -12.94
C GLY A 32 31.14 6.48 -13.37
N TYR A 33 29.88 6.09 -13.51
CA TYR A 33 28.80 7.06 -13.75
C TYR A 33 28.62 7.99 -12.55
N TYR A 34 28.45 7.44 -11.35
CA TYR A 34 28.34 8.22 -10.12
C TYR A 34 29.70 8.79 -9.70
N ASP A 35 29.67 10.00 -9.15
CA ASP A 35 30.86 10.77 -8.78
C ASP A 35 31.23 10.62 -7.31
N GLY A 36 30.25 10.33 -6.45
CA GLY A 36 30.42 10.21 -5.00
C GLY A 36 29.67 9.02 -4.41
N LEU A 37 30.17 8.51 -3.30
CA LEU A 37 29.53 7.49 -2.47
C LEU A 37 29.59 7.91 -1.00
N ASP A 38 28.42 7.88 -0.36
CA ASP A 38 28.28 7.92 1.08
C ASP A 38 27.84 6.57 1.64
N ILE A 39 28.37 6.27 2.81
CA ILE A 39 28.08 5.05 3.55
C ILE A 39 27.63 5.47 4.94
N ASN A 40 26.40 5.14 5.32
CA ASN A 40 25.85 5.50 6.63
C ASN A 40 25.23 4.27 7.30
N THR A 41 25.51 4.06 8.58
CA THR A 41 24.83 3.05 9.38
C THR A 41 23.49 3.57 9.89
N VAL A 42 22.55 2.64 10.09
CA VAL A 42 21.29 2.93 10.76
C VAL A 42 20.99 1.88 11.82
N GLU A 43 20.58 2.31 13.00
CA GLU A 43 20.28 1.42 14.12
C GLU A 43 18.80 1.05 14.20
N LYS A 44 17.95 1.76 13.46
CA LYS A 44 16.49 1.60 13.50
C LYS A 44 15.95 1.29 12.12
N TRP A 45 15.24 0.17 11.97
CA TRP A 45 14.62 -0.28 10.71
C TRP A 45 13.90 0.85 9.99
N TYR A 46 13.13 1.62 10.76
CA TYR A 46 12.31 2.69 10.28
C TYR A 46 13.05 3.81 9.53
N THR A 47 14.33 4.03 9.87
CA THR A 47 15.14 5.08 9.23
C THR A 47 15.53 4.74 7.78
N MET A 48 15.27 3.51 7.32
CA MET A 48 15.40 3.10 5.93
C MET A 48 14.39 3.80 5.00
N ARG A 49 13.24 4.26 5.52
CA ARG A 49 12.17 4.88 4.72
C ARG A 49 12.61 6.17 4.00
N PRO A 50 11.91 6.62 2.94
CA PRO A 50 12.26 7.85 2.21
C PRO A 50 12.51 9.08 3.09
N ARG A 51 11.69 9.29 4.13
CA ARG A 51 11.87 10.41 5.06
C ARG A 51 13.13 10.29 5.93
N GLY A 52 13.51 9.08 6.35
CA GLY A 52 14.76 8.87 7.08
C GLY A 52 15.99 9.20 6.23
N LEU A 53 15.87 9.06 4.90
CA LEU A 53 16.87 9.53 3.94
C LEU A 53 16.89 11.07 3.83
N ARG A 54 15.72 11.72 3.77
CA ARG A 54 15.62 13.20 3.74
C ARG A 54 16.24 13.85 4.97
N GLU A 55 15.94 13.33 6.15
CA GLU A 55 16.48 13.83 7.43
C GLU A 55 18.02 13.73 7.50
N ARG A 56 18.64 12.91 6.65
CA ARG A 56 20.09 12.74 6.51
C ARG A 56 20.68 13.41 5.26
N ASN A 57 19.90 14.21 4.52
CA ASN A 57 20.30 14.79 3.23
C ASN A 57 20.77 13.76 2.20
N LEU A 58 20.15 12.57 2.18
CA LEU A 58 20.43 11.45 1.26
C LEU A 58 19.37 11.34 0.14
N GLN A 59 18.59 12.41 -0.07
CA GLN A 59 17.70 12.56 -1.22
C GLN A 59 18.01 13.89 -1.92
N VAL A 60 17.78 13.93 -3.23
CA VAL A 60 17.90 15.17 -4.02
C VAL A 60 16.84 16.18 -3.54
N ASP A 61 17.30 17.38 -3.22
CA ASP A 61 16.47 18.57 -3.01
C ASP A 61 16.85 19.63 -4.06
N ILE A 62 16.00 20.64 -4.26
CA ILE A 62 16.23 21.78 -5.17
C ILE A 62 17.56 22.50 -4.83
N SER A 63 17.97 22.47 -3.56
CA SER A 63 19.23 23.06 -3.09
C SER A 63 20.46 22.15 -3.23
N SER A 64 20.29 20.89 -3.65
CA SER A 64 21.36 19.89 -3.74
C SER A 64 22.33 20.18 -4.89
N PRO A 65 23.66 20.07 -4.70
CA PRO A 65 24.64 20.19 -5.79
C PRO A 65 24.70 18.96 -6.72
N PHE A 66 23.77 18.00 -6.53
CA PHE A 66 23.70 16.73 -7.24
C PHE A 66 22.43 16.64 -8.09
N VAL A 67 22.58 16.12 -9.32
CA VAL A 67 21.47 15.87 -10.26
C VAL A 67 20.73 14.56 -9.96
N ASP A 68 21.42 13.61 -9.34
CA ASP A 68 20.85 12.31 -8.97
C ASP A 68 21.48 11.79 -7.67
N GLN A 69 20.67 11.13 -6.84
CA GLN A 69 21.10 10.40 -5.66
C GLN A 69 20.34 9.08 -5.57
N TYR A 70 21.08 7.98 -5.61
CA TYR A 70 20.53 6.63 -5.50
C TYR A 70 21.01 5.98 -4.21
N THR A 71 20.07 5.65 -3.31
CA THR A 71 20.39 5.00 -2.04
C THR A 71 20.00 3.52 -2.07
N ILE A 72 21.00 2.63 -1.99
CA ILE A 72 20.77 1.21 -1.79
C ILE A 72 20.63 0.92 -0.29
N ARG A 73 19.58 0.17 0.06
CA ARG A 73 19.22 -0.18 1.43
C ARG A 73 19.63 -1.62 1.71
N ALA A 74 20.62 -1.78 2.56
CA ALA A 74 21.13 -3.08 2.96
C ALA A 74 21.15 -3.22 4.48
N PHE A 75 21.39 -4.42 4.97
CA PHE A 75 21.50 -4.66 6.41
C PHE A 75 22.69 -5.55 6.74
N PHE A 76 23.16 -5.46 7.98
CA PHE A 76 24.19 -6.35 8.48
C PHE A 76 23.59 -7.74 8.65
N PRO A 77 24.28 -8.81 8.22
CA PRO A 77 23.77 -10.16 8.38
C PRO A 77 23.60 -10.53 9.86
N ALA A 78 22.56 -11.31 10.18
CA ALA A 78 22.25 -11.71 11.55
C ALA A 78 23.39 -12.56 12.18
N ASN A 79 24.09 -13.35 11.36
CA ASN A 79 25.23 -14.18 11.75
C ASN A 79 26.60 -13.48 11.59
N ARG A 80 26.66 -12.14 11.65
CA ARG A 80 27.91 -11.38 11.45
C ARG A 80 29.09 -11.83 12.33
N GLU A 81 28.86 -12.17 13.60
CA GLU A 81 29.92 -12.66 14.51
C GLU A 81 30.54 -13.99 14.05
N GLU A 82 29.75 -14.82 13.35
CA GLU A 82 30.24 -16.05 12.74
C GLU A 82 31.06 -15.74 11.50
N LEU A 83 30.54 -14.87 10.62
CA LEU A 83 31.24 -14.44 9.42
C LEU A 83 32.59 -13.75 9.73
N GLU A 84 32.70 -13.02 10.83
CA GLU A 84 33.98 -12.42 11.25
C GLU A 84 35.08 -13.47 11.51
N LYS A 85 34.71 -14.69 11.94
CA LYS A 85 35.67 -15.79 12.13
C LYS A 85 36.26 -16.30 10.81
N TYR A 86 35.57 -16.06 9.70
CA TYR A 86 36.01 -16.43 8.35
C TYR A 86 36.76 -15.29 7.63
N GLY A 87 37.04 -14.18 8.33
CA GLY A 87 37.83 -13.07 7.78
C GLY A 87 36.99 -11.96 7.13
N PHE A 88 35.67 -11.98 7.24
CA PHE A 88 34.85 -10.79 6.96
C PHE A 88 35.04 -9.75 8.08
N ASP A 89 34.95 -8.46 7.77
CA ASP A 89 35.18 -7.40 8.75
C ASP A 89 33.98 -6.46 8.85
N TYR A 90 33.00 -6.77 9.70
CA TYR A 90 31.82 -5.91 9.88
C TYR A 90 32.10 -4.74 10.84
N GLN A 91 33.03 -4.92 11.78
CA GLN A 91 33.43 -3.88 12.73
C GLN A 91 34.00 -2.62 12.05
N ILE A 92 34.81 -2.77 11.00
CA ILE A 92 35.34 -1.59 10.28
C ILE A 92 34.22 -0.83 9.55
N TRP A 93 33.32 -1.55 8.87
CA TRP A 93 32.22 -0.94 8.11
C TRP A 93 31.19 -0.27 9.01
N ASP A 94 30.97 -0.84 10.18
CA ASP A 94 30.19 -0.21 11.23
C ASP A 94 30.75 1.17 11.59
N LYS A 95 32.06 1.22 11.90
CA LYS A 95 32.74 2.47 12.26
C LYS A 95 32.84 3.47 11.10
N ILE A 96 32.94 2.99 9.85
CA ILE A 96 32.94 3.86 8.65
C ILE A 96 31.55 4.49 8.43
N GLY A 97 30.49 3.73 8.68
CA GLY A 97 29.12 4.19 8.55
C GLY A 97 28.66 5.06 9.71
N ASP A 98 29.24 4.90 10.90
CA ASP A 98 28.93 5.72 12.06
C ASP A 98 29.31 7.19 11.85
N THR A 99 28.43 8.08 12.28
CA THR A 99 28.60 9.54 12.21
C THR A 99 28.91 10.16 13.57
N GLY A 100 28.85 9.37 14.66
CA GLY A 100 29.11 9.77 16.03
C GLY A 100 30.53 9.49 16.55
N LEU A 101 30.93 10.24 17.58
CA LEU A 101 32.17 10.16 18.38
C LEU A 101 33.51 10.47 17.66
N GLU A 102 34.11 11.60 18.05
CA GLU A 102 35.41 12.13 17.54
C GLU A 102 36.60 11.15 17.66
N GLU A 103 36.59 10.25 18.66
CA GLU A 103 37.67 9.29 18.89
C GLU A 103 37.66 8.14 17.88
N PHE A 104 36.46 7.68 17.46
CA PHE A 104 36.31 6.68 16.41
C PHE A 104 36.68 7.25 15.03
N LYS A 105 36.40 8.53 14.79
CA LYS A 105 36.79 9.21 13.55
C LYS A 105 38.31 9.16 13.31
N ARG A 106 39.15 9.29 14.34
CA ARG A 106 40.61 9.25 14.19
C ARG A 106 41.13 7.86 13.81
N ASN A 107 40.66 6.80 14.49
CA ASN A 107 41.12 5.43 14.20
C ASN A 107 40.63 4.94 12.82
N VAL A 108 39.40 5.27 12.44
CA VAL A 108 38.86 4.96 11.11
C VAL A 108 39.58 5.74 10.01
N TRP A 109 39.92 7.01 10.29
CA TRP A 109 40.70 7.84 9.39
C TRP A 109 42.09 7.26 9.11
N ASP A 110 42.78 6.75 10.13
CA ASP A 110 44.09 6.13 9.97
C ASP A 110 44.03 4.86 9.10
N GLU A 111 42.99 4.03 9.27
CA GLU A 111 42.78 2.86 8.41
C GLU A 111 42.40 3.23 6.97
N ARG A 112 41.48 4.18 6.79
CA ARG A 112 41.10 4.72 5.48
C ARG A 112 42.28 5.36 4.74
N LYS A 113 43.22 5.95 5.47
CA LYS A 113 44.47 6.50 4.91
C LYS A 113 45.43 5.40 4.43
N LYS A 114 45.53 4.28 5.16
CA LYS A 114 46.34 3.12 4.75
C LYS A 114 45.72 2.37 3.58
N LYS A 115 44.39 2.24 3.56
CA LYS A 115 43.61 1.51 2.56
C LYS A 115 42.61 2.45 1.88
N PRO A 116 43.08 3.33 0.97
CA PRO A 116 42.27 4.42 0.43
C PRO A 116 41.28 4.01 -0.65
N TYR A 117 41.34 2.77 -1.14
CA TYR A 117 40.48 2.31 -2.23
C TYR A 117 39.27 1.57 -1.69
N ILE A 118 38.11 1.98 -2.17
CA ILE A 118 36.86 1.25 -1.96
C ILE A 118 36.45 0.55 -3.25
N CYS A 119 36.01 -0.69 -3.14
CA CYS A 119 35.32 -1.38 -4.22
C CYS A 119 33.96 -1.84 -3.70
N MET A 120 32.90 -1.42 -4.38
CA MET A 120 31.54 -1.85 -4.13
C MET A 120 31.10 -2.76 -5.28
N SER A 121 30.84 -4.02 -4.96
CA SER A 121 30.38 -5.03 -5.91
C SER A 121 28.95 -5.42 -5.62
N ILE A 122 28.07 -5.19 -6.58
CA ILE A 122 26.68 -5.61 -6.56
C ILE A 122 26.59 -7.02 -7.14
N LEU A 123 25.98 -7.90 -6.37
CA LEU A 123 25.74 -9.29 -6.73
C LEU A 123 24.25 -9.54 -6.86
N ASN A 124 23.86 -10.09 -8.00
CA ASN A 124 22.51 -10.64 -8.21
C ASN A 124 22.62 -12.16 -8.33
N LEU A 125 21.64 -12.85 -7.78
CA LEU A 125 21.54 -14.30 -7.83
C LEU A 125 20.83 -14.73 -9.11
N ALA A 126 21.10 -15.95 -9.56
CA ALA A 126 20.25 -16.66 -10.53
C ALA A 126 19.26 -17.55 -9.77
N ASN A 127 18.13 -17.91 -10.40
CA ASN A 127 16.98 -18.58 -9.78
C ASN A 127 17.39 -19.61 -8.68
N PRO A 128 17.26 -19.25 -7.38
CA PRO A 128 17.73 -20.08 -6.27
C PRO A 128 17.07 -21.46 -6.20
N VAL A 129 15.86 -21.58 -6.76
CA VAL A 129 15.05 -22.81 -6.73
C VAL A 129 15.56 -23.87 -7.70
N LEU A 130 16.17 -23.45 -8.83
CA LEU A 130 16.83 -24.39 -9.75
C LEU A 130 18.06 -25.10 -9.13
N PHE A 131 18.49 -24.71 -7.93
CA PHE A 131 19.66 -25.27 -7.23
C PHE A 131 19.33 -26.16 -6.02
N GLY A 132 18.06 -26.40 -5.69
CA GLY A 132 17.67 -27.32 -4.61
C GLY A 132 18.19 -26.93 -3.22
N ALA A 133 18.46 -25.63 -3.01
CA ALA A 133 19.06 -25.11 -1.79
C ALA A 133 17.99 -24.70 -0.76
N ASN A 134 18.06 -25.24 0.46
CA ASN A 134 17.32 -24.69 1.60
C ASN A 134 17.80 -23.26 1.92
N LEU A 135 16.92 -22.39 2.43
CA LEU A 135 17.18 -20.95 2.65
C LEU A 135 18.42 -20.58 3.46
N SER A 136 18.82 -21.43 4.42
CA SER A 136 20.08 -21.28 5.17
C SER A 136 21.31 -21.34 4.26
N ASN A 137 21.21 -22.08 3.15
CA ASN A 137 22.35 -22.40 2.31
C ASN A 137 22.71 -21.27 1.34
N VAL A 138 21.85 -20.32 0.97
CA VAL A 138 22.22 -19.32 -0.07
C VAL A 138 23.24 -18.31 0.45
N SER A 139 23.05 -17.77 1.66
CA SER A 139 24.02 -16.88 2.28
C SER A 139 25.30 -17.63 2.69
N GLU A 140 25.17 -18.90 3.10
CA GLU A 140 26.31 -19.79 3.34
C GLU A 140 27.08 -20.11 2.05
N MET A 141 26.40 -20.39 0.95
CA MET A 141 27.01 -20.65 -0.36
C MET A 141 27.75 -19.42 -0.86
N LEU A 142 27.16 -18.21 -0.73
CA LEU A 142 27.86 -16.98 -1.10
C LEU A 142 29.12 -16.76 -0.25
N LYS A 143 29.01 -17.01 1.07
CA LYS A 143 30.15 -16.99 2.01
C LYS A 143 31.23 -17.99 1.56
N ASP A 144 30.88 -19.24 1.32
CA ASP A 144 31.80 -20.31 0.93
C ASP A 144 32.50 -20.00 -0.40
N ARG A 145 31.76 -19.46 -1.39
CA ARG A 145 32.32 -19.03 -2.68
C ARG A 145 33.30 -17.88 -2.57
N LEU A 146 33.04 -16.92 -1.68
CA LEU A 146 33.97 -15.81 -1.42
C LEU A 146 35.25 -16.31 -0.74
N ILE A 147 35.12 -17.24 0.20
CA ILE A 147 36.26 -17.87 0.88
C ILE A 147 37.08 -18.68 -0.13
N GLU A 148 36.44 -19.55 -0.91
CA GLU A 148 37.08 -20.37 -1.94
C GLU A 148 37.83 -19.51 -2.96
N SER A 149 37.21 -18.43 -3.46
CA SER A 149 37.86 -17.51 -4.39
C SER A 149 39.09 -16.81 -3.79
N ALA A 150 39.01 -16.47 -2.50
CA ALA A 150 40.11 -15.86 -1.76
C ALA A 150 41.26 -16.85 -1.52
N GLU A 151 40.94 -18.09 -1.13
CA GLU A 151 41.91 -19.19 -0.94
C GLU A 151 42.61 -19.55 -2.25
N ASN A 152 41.86 -19.72 -3.35
CA ASN A 152 42.40 -20.00 -4.68
C ASN A 152 43.31 -18.88 -5.20
N SER A 153 43.09 -17.65 -4.74
CA SER A 153 43.91 -16.49 -5.09
C SER A 153 45.06 -16.22 -4.11
N GLU A 154 45.18 -17.02 -3.04
CA GLU A 154 46.11 -16.83 -1.92
C GLU A 154 45.97 -15.45 -1.24
N ILE A 155 44.74 -14.93 -1.14
CA ILE A 155 44.44 -13.61 -0.56
C ILE A 155 43.59 -13.77 0.70
N SER A 156 43.93 -13.05 1.77
CA SER A 156 43.10 -13.00 2.97
C SER A 156 41.96 -11.98 2.81
N LEU A 157 40.71 -12.41 3.04
CA LEU A 157 39.54 -11.53 3.06
C LEU A 157 39.65 -10.40 4.11
N ALA A 158 40.28 -10.69 5.25
CA ALA A 158 40.50 -9.71 6.31
C ALA A 158 41.49 -8.61 5.89
N GLU A 159 42.47 -8.94 5.03
CA GLU A 159 43.39 -7.94 4.47
C GLU A 159 42.64 -6.92 3.60
N LEU A 160 41.53 -7.32 2.98
CA LEU A 160 40.73 -6.48 2.10
C LEU A 160 39.52 -5.83 2.80
N HIS A 161 39.37 -6.01 4.12
CA HIS A 161 38.19 -5.61 4.88
C HIS A 161 36.88 -5.98 4.16
N CYS A 162 36.81 -7.23 3.68
CA CYS A 162 35.66 -7.70 2.93
C CYS A 162 34.41 -7.79 3.83
N ALA A 163 33.26 -7.34 3.34
CA ALA A 163 31.97 -7.59 4.00
C ALA A 163 30.83 -7.75 2.99
N VAL A 164 29.81 -8.52 3.37
CA VAL A 164 28.66 -8.87 2.52
C VAL A 164 27.37 -8.42 3.20
N PHE A 165 26.56 -7.65 2.47
CA PHE A 165 25.33 -7.06 2.97
C PHE A 165 24.15 -7.50 2.10
N PRO A 166 23.16 -8.23 2.66
CA PRO A 166 21.92 -8.49 1.97
C PRO A 166 21.10 -7.20 1.77
N SER A 167 20.38 -7.11 0.65
CA SER A 167 19.53 -5.97 0.29
C SER A 167 18.06 -6.39 0.16
N ILE A 168 17.16 -5.48 0.55
CA ILE A 168 15.69 -5.62 0.43
C ILE A 168 15.15 -5.09 -0.91
N GLY A 169 16.01 -4.48 -1.72
CA GLY A 169 15.69 -3.97 -3.04
C GLY A 169 15.81 -5.00 -4.15
N TYR A 170 15.80 -4.52 -5.38
CA TYR A 170 16.05 -5.33 -6.56
C TYR A 170 17.43 -6.02 -6.53
N ILE A 171 18.44 -5.35 -5.95
CA ILE A 171 19.77 -5.92 -5.70
C ILE A 171 19.71 -6.97 -4.59
N ASP A 172 20.37 -8.12 -4.77
CA ASP A 172 20.42 -9.19 -3.75
C ASP A 172 21.45 -8.94 -2.67
N TYR A 173 22.70 -8.74 -3.06
CA TYR A 173 23.80 -8.51 -2.12
C TYR A 173 24.74 -7.41 -2.60
N ILE A 174 25.36 -6.74 -1.63
CA ILE A 174 26.48 -5.83 -1.83
C ILE A 174 27.69 -6.43 -1.12
N VAL A 175 28.80 -6.56 -1.86
CA VAL A 175 30.11 -6.89 -1.30
C VAL A 175 30.96 -5.64 -1.31
N LEU A 176 31.53 -5.30 -0.16
CA LEU A 176 32.45 -4.17 -0.03
C LEU A 176 33.86 -4.66 0.23
N PHE A 177 34.82 -3.93 -0.32
CA PHE A 177 36.24 -4.09 -0.04
C PHE A 177 36.84 -2.71 0.27
N LEU A 178 37.65 -2.64 1.32
CA LEU A 178 38.50 -1.49 1.62
C LEU A 178 39.96 -1.96 1.57
N THR A 179 40.70 -1.50 0.56
CA THR A 179 42.00 -2.07 0.19
C THR A 179 43.01 -0.99 -0.20
N GLN A 180 44.28 -1.39 -0.23
CA GLN A 180 45.37 -0.66 -0.88
C GLN A 180 45.69 -1.21 -2.28
N ASP A 181 45.17 -2.40 -2.63
CA ASP A 181 45.44 -3.11 -3.88
C ASP A 181 44.12 -3.56 -4.54
N LEU A 182 43.73 -2.87 -5.61
CA LEU A 182 42.56 -3.19 -6.42
C LEU A 182 42.73 -4.46 -7.26
N LYS A 183 43.96 -4.91 -7.53
CA LYS A 183 44.24 -6.15 -8.28
C LYS A 183 43.86 -7.36 -7.46
N LYS A 184 44.13 -7.36 -6.15
CA LYS A 184 43.65 -8.42 -5.22
C LYS A 184 42.15 -8.56 -5.27
N VAL A 185 41.42 -7.44 -5.20
CA VAL A 185 39.95 -7.44 -5.30
C VAL A 185 39.49 -7.97 -6.66
N SER A 186 40.11 -7.52 -7.75
CA SER A 186 39.79 -8.02 -9.10
C SER A 186 39.96 -9.53 -9.22
N LYS A 187 41.01 -10.13 -8.63
CA LYS A 187 41.21 -11.58 -8.65
C LYS A 187 40.10 -12.34 -7.94
N ILE A 188 39.68 -11.88 -6.75
CA ILE A 188 38.58 -12.49 -6.01
C ILE A 188 37.27 -12.40 -6.80
N LEU A 189 36.98 -11.22 -7.37
CA LEU A 189 35.78 -11.02 -8.19
C LEU A 189 35.82 -11.83 -9.48
N SER A 190 36.99 -11.99 -10.10
CA SER A 190 37.19 -12.87 -11.25
C SER A 190 37.01 -14.34 -10.89
N GLY A 191 37.45 -14.78 -9.71
CA GLY A 191 37.19 -16.14 -9.22
C GLY A 191 35.70 -16.41 -9.04
N LEU A 192 34.94 -15.45 -8.48
CA LEU A 192 33.48 -15.53 -8.41
C LEU A 192 32.80 -15.63 -9.78
N ARG A 193 33.45 -15.11 -10.84
CA ARG A 193 32.96 -15.14 -12.23
C ARG A 193 33.39 -16.39 -13.01
N LYS A 194 34.43 -17.13 -12.60
CA LYS A 194 35.05 -18.19 -13.42
C LYS A 194 34.36 -19.56 -13.35
N GLU A 195 33.62 -19.88 -12.30
CA GLU A 195 33.01 -21.22 -12.12
C GLU A 195 31.53 -21.31 -12.54
N ILE A 196 31.20 -20.75 -13.70
CA ILE A 196 29.84 -20.66 -14.25
C ILE A 196 29.37 -21.97 -14.91
N GLU A 197 30.25 -22.96 -15.12
CA GLU A 197 29.97 -24.08 -16.04
C GLU A 197 29.05 -25.19 -15.52
N THR A 198 28.68 -25.26 -14.23
CA THR A 198 27.80 -26.36 -13.77
C THR A 198 26.59 -25.98 -12.91
N GLN A 199 26.62 -24.90 -12.12
CA GLN A 199 25.45 -24.40 -11.37
C GLN A 199 25.61 -22.90 -11.07
N ILE A 200 25.02 -22.03 -11.89
CA ILE A 200 25.21 -20.57 -11.79
C ILE A 200 24.39 -20.04 -10.61
N LEU A 201 24.99 -19.86 -9.43
CA LEU A 201 24.33 -19.18 -8.30
C LEU A 201 24.32 -17.65 -8.46
N ILE A 202 25.36 -17.08 -9.08
CA ILE A 202 25.55 -15.63 -9.26
C ILE A 202 25.33 -15.29 -10.73
N SER A 203 24.28 -14.53 -11.02
CA SER A 203 23.88 -14.14 -12.37
C SER A 203 24.62 -12.90 -12.88
N GLY A 204 25.17 -12.07 -11.99
CA GLY A 204 25.91 -10.88 -12.37
C GLY A 204 26.69 -10.25 -11.23
N VAL A 205 27.86 -9.69 -11.57
CA VAL A 205 28.77 -9.00 -10.64
C VAL A 205 29.14 -7.64 -11.23
N TYR A 206 28.52 -6.56 -10.73
CA TYR A 206 28.77 -5.19 -11.17
C TYR A 206 29.58 -4.45 -10.12
N SER A 207 30.76 -3.95 -10.49
CA SER A 207 31.70 -3.37 -9.50
C SER A 207 32.04 -1.94 -9.85
N VAL A 208 31.95 -1.06 -8.85
CA VAL A 208 32.36 0.34 -8.95
C VAL A 208 33.47 0.56 -7.92
N CYS A 209 34.53 1.24 -8.35
CA CYS A 209 35.66 1.55 -7.48
C CYS A 209 35.62 3.03 -7.10
N GLY A 210 36.23 3.37 -5.98
CA GLY A 210 36.39 4.75 -5.54
C GLY A 210 37.64 4.93 -4.71
N ILE A 211 37.92 6.19 -4.42
CA ILE A 211 39.01 6.61 -3.54
C ILE A 211 38.39 7.45 -2.43
N ASP A 212 38.91 7.31 -1.22
CA ASP A 212 38.63 8.23 -0.13
C ASP A 212 38.83 9.70 -0.54
N SER A 213 37.77 10.52 -0.44
CA SER A 213 37.80 11.93 -0.83
C SER A 213 38.84 12.74 -0.05
N ALA A 214 39.13 12.32 1.18
CA ALA A 214 40.00 13.01 2.11
C ALA A 214 41.49 12.65 1.94
N VAL A 215 41.79 11.58 1.19
CA VAL A 215 43.15 11.10 0.89
C VAL A 215 43.59 11.51 -0.53
N THR A 216 42.79 12.35 -1.22
CA THR A 216 43.03 12.81 -2.60
C THR A 216 44.29 13.68 -2.81
N GLY A 217 45.11 13.90 -1.77
CA GLY A 217 46.40 14.60 -1.87
C GLY A 217 47.56 14.02 -1.04
N CYS A 218 47.36 12.89 -0.33
CA CYS A 218 48.40 12.30 0.53
C CYS A 218 48.93 10.99 -0.09
N GLY A 219 50.18 11.00 -0.53
CA GLY A 219 50.87 9.82 -1.04
C GLY A 219 51.02 8.74 0.05
N ASN A 220 50.58 7.52 -0.26
CA ASN A 220 51.00 6.23 0.30
C ASN A 220 50.17 5.07 -0.30
N ALA A 221 49.70 5.18 -1.54
CA ALA A 221 49.13 4.03 -2.25
C ALA A 221 50.23 3.41 -3.12
N GLU A 222 50.36 2.08 -3.12
CA GLU A 222 51.31 1.40 -4.00
C GLU A 222 50.99 1.72 -5.46
N GLU A 223 52.00 2.15 -6.23
CA GLU A 223 51.86 2.40 -7.65
C GLU A 223 51.87 1.07 -8.40
N HIS A 224 50.70 0.61 -8.81
CA HIS A 224 50.59 -0.51 -9.73
C HIS A 224 50.52 0.01 -11.17
N THR A 225 51.55 -0.26 -11.97
CA THR A 225 51.61 0.10 -13.40
C THR A 225 50.50 -0.52 -14.24
N ASP A 226 49.88 -1.58 -13.73
CA ASP A 226 48.85 -2.38 -14.41
C ASP A 226 47.44 -1.80 -14.24
N VAL A 227 47.24 -0.81 -13.36
CA VAL A 227 45.94 -0.17 -13.12
C VAL A 227 45.93 1.24 -13.72
N GLN A 228 45.03 1.45 -14.68
CA GLN A 228 44.85 2.72 -15.39
C GLN A 228 43.44 3.26 -15.16
N ILE A 229 43.30 4.58 -15.09
CA ILE A 229 42.02 5.29 -15.09
C ILE A 229 41.83 5.88 -16.47
N ALA A 230 40.73 5.53 -17.13
CA ALA A 230 40.28 6.24 -18.32
C ALA A 230 39.49 7.49 -17.88
N LEU A 231 39.86 8.65 -18.40
CA LEU A 231 39.25 9.95 -18.14
C LEU A 231 38.53 10.42 -19.40
N TYR A 232 37.27 10.78 -19.27
CA TYR A 232 36.46 11.34 -20.35
C TYR A 232 36.08 12.77 -19.94
N ILE A 233 36.67 13.77 -20.61
CA ILE A 233 36.42 15.18 -20.32
C ILE A 233 35.48 15.74 -21.39
N ASN A 234 34.30 16.19 -20.97
CA ASN A 234 33.37 16.92 -21.82
C ASN A 234 33.60 18.42 -21.64
N LEU A 235 33.78 19.13 -22.75
CA LEU A 235 33.99 20.58 -22.73
C LEU A 235 32.68 21.34 -22.52
N ARG A 236 32.78 22.56 -21.98
CA ARG A 236 31.63 23.49 -21.88
C ARG A 236 31.15 23.95 -23.25
N GLU A 237 29.86 24.26 -23.33
CA GLU A 237 29.23 24.79 -24.54
C GLU A 237 30.00 25.99 -25.09
N GLY A 238 30.34 25.97 -26.38
CA GLY A 238 31.06 27.05 -27.04
C GLY A 238 32.58 27.08 -26.78
N ILE A 239 33.12 26.13 -25.99
CA ILE A 239 34.57 25.95 -25.82
C ILE A 239 35.09 24.98 -26.88
N SER A 240 35.92 25.49 -27.80
CA SER A 240 36.66 24.63 -28.72
C SER A 240 37.84 23.96 -28.03
N VAL A 241 38.28 22.82 -28.57
CA VAL A 241 39.51 22.14 -28.12
C VAL A 241 40.73 23.08 -28.18
N GLY A 242 40.82 23.94 -29.20
CA GLY A 242 41.89 24.94 -29.29
C GLY A 242 41.82 26.02 -28.20
N ASN A 243 40.64 26.35 -27.69
CA ASN A 243 40.48 27.24 -26.53
C ASN A 243 40.86 26.53 -25.23
N PHE A 244 40.49 25.26 -25.10
CA PHE A 244 40.86 24.42 -23.96
C PHE A 244 42.38 24.27 -23.85
N ILE A 245 43.04 23.91 -24.96
CA ILE A 245 44.48 23.73 -25.05
C ILE A 245 45.23 25.03 -24.73
N ARG A 246 44.81 26.17 -25.29
CA ARG A 246 45.43 27.47 -24.97
C ARG A 246 45.28 27.83 -23.50
N GLY A 247 44.11 27.57 -22.92
CA GLY A 247 43.93 27.76 -21.48
C GLY A 247 44.86 26.88 -20.66
N LEU A 248 45.12 25.64 -21.10
CA LEU A 248 46.05 24.73 -20.41
C LEU A 248 47.49 25.23 -20.53
N ASP A 249 47.89 25.75 -21.69
CA ASP A 249 49.20 26.37 -21.89
C ASP A 249 49.38 27.59 -20.97
N ASP A 250 48.34 28.44 -20.83
CA ASP A 250 48.34 29.58 -19.89
C ASP A 250 48.51 29.13 -18.42
N GLU A 251 47.86 28.03 -18.01
CA GLU A 251 48.01 27.45 -16.67
C GLU A 251 49.43 26.90 -16.43
N ILE A 252 50.01 26.21 -17.42
CA ILE A 252 51.39 25.68 -17.36
C ILE A 252 52.41 26.82 -17.20
N ASP A 253 52.25 27.89 -18.00
CA ASP A 253 53.11 29.07 -17.97
C ASP A 253 52.96 29.88 -16.67
N GLY A 254 51.78 29.84 -16.05
CA GLY A 254 51.47 30.46 -14.76
C GLY A 254 52.21 29.83 -13.57
N ILE A 255 52.65 28.58 -13.65
CA ILE A 255 53.29 27.85 -12.54
C ILE A 255 54.80 28.17 -12.46
N LYS A 256 55.20 29.01 -11.49
CA LYS A 256 56.61 29.40 -11.24
C LYS A 256 57.21 28.72 -10.00
N GLY A 257 58.18 27.81 -10.20
CA GLY A 257 59.09 27.29 -9.15
C GLY A 257 58.47 26.32 -8.12
N GLN A 258 59.27 25.35 -7.65
CA GLN A 258 59.00 24.29 -6.65
C GLN A 258 57.76 23.38 -6.78
N LEU A 259 56.82 23.60 -7.70
CA LEU A 259 55.78 22.62 -8.12
C LEU A 259 56.26 21.77 -9.32
N SER A 260 57.50 21.28 -9.28
CA SER A 260 58.12 20.60 -10.44
C SER A 260 57.41 19.31 -10.86
N GLY A 261 56.69 18.65 -9.93
CA GLY A 261 55.90 17.45 -10.23
C GLY A 261 54.62 17.76 -10.99
N TYR A 262 53.77 18.64 -10.46
CA TYR A 262 52.48 18.98 -11.07
C TYR A 262 52.64 19.67 -12.43
N ARG A 263 53.61 20.58 -12.59
CA ARG A 263 53.92 21.19 -13.89
C ARG A 263 54.28 20.12 -14.94
N LYS A 264 55.10 19.14 -14.56
CA LYS A 264 55.49 18.03 -15.45
C LYS A 264 54.30 17.15 -15.84
N GLU A 265 53.37 16.90 -14.92
CA GLU A 265 52.12 16.19 -15.22
C GLU A 265 51.23 16.97 -16.20
N LEU A 266 51.16 18.30 -16.07
CA LEU A 266 50.41 19.15 -17.01
C LEU A 266 51.06 19.21 -18.40
N GLU A 267 52.39 19.30 -18.47
CA GLU A 267 53.14 19.23 -19.74
C GLU A 267 52.92 17.87 -20.42
N CYS A 268 52.88 16.78 -19.65
CA CYS A 268 52.57 15.43 -20.17
C CYS A 268 51.11 15.32 -20.63
N LEU A 269 50.16 15.86 -19.85
CA LEU A 269 48.75 15.96 -20.24
C LEU A 269 48.60 16.72 -21.56
N ARG A 270 49.25 17.87 -21.69
CA ARG A 270 49.22 18.73 -22.87
C ARG A 270 49.70 18.02 -24.14
N GLN A 271 50.71 17.16 -24.03
CA GLN A 271 51.20 16.35 -25.14
C GLN A 271 50.19 15.28 -25.56
N GLU A 272 49.56 14.59 -24.59
CA GLU A 272 48.58 13.53 -24.87
C GLU A 272 47.28 14.06 -25.49
N LEU A 273 46.90 15.31 -25.23
CA LEU A 273 45.70 15.92 -25.77
C LEU A 273 45.70 16.04 -27.31
N GLU A 274 46.86 16.08 -27.95
CA GLU A 274 46.95 16.20 -29.42
C GLU A 274 46.47 14.94 -30.15
N GLU A 275 46.58 13.78 -29.49
CA GLU A 275 46.30 12.47 -30.08
C GLU A 275 44.95 11.86 -29.62
N ASN A 276 44.32 12.45 -28.59
CA ASN A 276 43.21 11.83 -27.85
C ASN A 276 41.91 12.65 -27.83
N VAL A 277 41.73 13.54 -28.80
CA VAL A 277 40.55 14.39 -28.96
C VAL A 277 39.58 13.78 -29.96
N TYR A 278 38.31 13.71 -29.57
CA TYR A 278 37.22 13.22 -30.41
C TYR A 278 36.14 14.29 -30.56
N LEU A 279 35.68 14.48 -31.79
CA LEU A 279 34.50 15.29 -32.09
C LEU A 279 33.26 14.40 -31.93
N THR A 280 32.38 14.78 -31.00
CA THR A 280 31.13 14.07 -30.73
C THR A 280 29.95 14.80 -31.38
N PHE A 281 29.06 14.06 -32.03
CA PHE A 281 27.77 14.60 -32.47
C PHE A 281 26.77 14.49 -31.32
N GLY A 282 26.29 15.60 -30.74
CA GLY A 282 25.36 15.62 -29.61
C GLY A 282 25.43 16.89 -28.75
N TYR A 283 24.98 16.83 -27.48
CA TYR A 283 24.96 17.95 -26.51
C TYR A 283 26.34 18.43 -26.05
N SER A 284 27.42 17.69 -26.34
CA SER A 284 28.80 18.08 -26.05
C SER A 284 29.59 18.33 -27.34
N ASP A 285 30.22 19.51 -27.46
CA ASP A 285 30.93 19.95 -28.66
C ASP A 285 32.24 19.15 -28.91
N SER A 286 32.85 18.58 -27.87
CA SER A 286 34.09 17.78 -27.95
C SER A 286 34.29 16.92 -26.69
N MET A 287 34.88 15.73 -26.87
CA MET A 287 35.24 14.79 -25.80
C MET A 287 36.74 14.45 -25.86
N ILE A 288 37.42 14.50 -24.72
CA ILE A 288 38.83 14.10 -24.57
C ILE A 288 38.89 12.79 -23.81
N VAL A 289 39.62 11.78 -24.31
CA VAL A 289 39.74 10.46 -23.66
C VAL A 289 41.19 10.15 -23.30
N LEU A 290 41.53 10.14 -22.02
CA LEU A 290 42.92 9.96 -21.56
C LEU A 290 43.05 8.71 -20.69
N TYR A 291 44.25 8.12 -20.66
CA TYR A 291 44.57 6.98 -19.80
C TYR A 291 45.69 7.37 -18.83
N LYS A 292 45.37 7.48 -17.55
CA LYS A 292 46.32 7.91 -16.51
C LYS A 292 46.51 6.82 -15.46
N SER A 293 47.66 6.81 -14.78
CA SER A 293 47.78 6.03 -13.55
C SER A 293 46.86 6.63 -12.48
N ILE A 294 46.53 5.83 -11.45
CA ILE A 294 45.76 6.35 -10.31
C ILE A 294 46.50 7.51 -9.61
N SER A 295 47.84 7.43 -9.52
CA SER A 295 48.65 8.47 -8.90
C SER A 295 48.61 9.79 -9.67
N THR A 296 48.75 9.74 -11.00
CA THR A 296 48.63 10.93 -11.85
C THR A 296 47.23 11.53 -11.77
N TYR A 297 46.17 10.71 -11.81
CA TYR A 297 44.80 11.21 -11.69
C TYR A 297 44.56 11.91 -10.34
N LYS A 298 45.00 11.30 -9.23
CA LYS A 298 44.94 11.93 -7.89
C LYS A 298 45.61 13.29 -7.88
N GLN A 299 46.80 13.39 -8.48
CA GLN A 299 47.49 14.67 -8.60
C GLN A 299 46.69 15.67 -9.42
N LEU A 300 46.18 15.32 -10.60
CA LEU A 300 45.42 16.25 -11.44
C LEU A 300 44.09 16.73 -10.81
N TYR A 301 43.51 15.93 -9.90
CA TYR A 301 42.25 16.22 -9.22
C TYR A 301 42.42 16.87 -7.82
N ALA A 302 43.65 16.93 -7.30
CA ALA A 302 43.93 17.49 -5.97
C ALA A 302 43.38 18.93 -5.79
N GLU A 303 43.22 19.36 -4.54
CA GLU A 303 42.70 20.69 -4.23
C GLU A 303 43.51 21.78 -4.95
N ASN A 304 42.81 22.71 -5.62
CA ASN A 304 43.39 23.75 -6.48
C ASN A 304 44.05 23.28 -7.79
N HIS A 305 43.82 22.05 -8.26
CA HIS A 305 44.32 21.58 -9.56
C HIS A 305 43.23 21.53 -10.64
N ILE A 306 43.63 21.45 -11.92
CA ILE A 306 42.76 21.76 -13.07
C ILE A 306 41.55 20.83 -13.26
N LEU A 307 41.61 19.59 -12.76
CA LEU A 307 40.47 18.65 -12.82
C LEU A 307 39.57 18.75 -11.59
N ASN A 308 39.96 19.52 -10.56
CA ASN A 308 39.13 19.77 -9.40
C ASN A 308 38.02 20.78 -9.74
N PRO A 309 36.74 20.51 -9.40
CA PRO A 309 35.65 21.42 -9.74
C PRO A 309 35.71 22.80 -9.08
N GLY A 310 36.45 22.92 -7.97
CA GLY A 310 36.74 24.20 -7.32
C GLY A 310 37.67 25.12 -8.11
N HIS A 311 38.45 24.59 -9.06
CA HIS A 311 39.47 25.34 -9.79
C HIS A 311 38.89 26.22 -10.91
N GLY A 312 39.48 27.41 -11.12
CA GLY A 312 39.04 28.35 -12.14
C GLY A 312 39.05 27.78 -13.57
N PHE A 313 40.06 26.96 -13.87
CA PHE A 313 40.17 26.23 -15.14
C PHE A 313 38.96 25.30 -15.38
N TYR A 314 38.64 24.45 -14.41
CA TYR A 314 37.51 23.52 -14.52
C TYR A 314 36.21 24.29 -14.80
N LYS A 315 35.92 25.33 -14.01
CA LYS A 315 34.72 26.16 -14.14
C LYS A 315 34.60 26.87 -15.48
N LYS A 316 35.72 27.14 -16.14
CA LYS A 316 35.74 27.83 -17.43
C LYS A 316 35.64 26.88 -18.61
N TYR A 317 36.22 25.69 -18.51
CA TYR A 317 36.48 24.85 -19.68
C TYR A 317 35.83 23.46 -19.64
N ILE A 318 35.56 22.90 -18.45
CA ILE A 318 35.06 21.52 -18.28
C ILE A 318 33.59 21.57 -17.87
N ALA A 319 32.74 20.84 -18.61
CA ALA A 319 31.34 20.65 -18.28
C ALA A 319 31.14 19.48 -17.31
N ASN A 320 31.78 18.35 -17.62
CA ASN A 320 31.68 17.11 -16.84
C ASN A 320 32.94 16.24 -17.06
N LEU A 321 33.31 15.47 -16.03
CA LEU A 321 34.40 14.51 -16.03
C LEU A 321 33.83 13.12 -15.69
N ARG A 322 33.93 12.14 -16.61
CA ARG A 322 33.61 10.74 -16.33
C ARG A 322 34.89 9.93 -16.21
N THR A 323 34.92 8.95 -15.30
CA THR A 323 36.11 8.13 -15.06
C THR A 323 35.76 6.64 -15.07
N SER A 324 36.73 5.79 -15.41
CA SER A 324 36.58 4.33 -15.31
C SER A 324 37.91 3.66 -14.99
N VAL A 325 37.90 2.62 -14.15
CA VAL A 325 39.11 1.86 -13.79
C VAL A 325 39.33 0.72 -14.78
N ARG A 326 40.57 0.56 -15.25
CA ARG A 326 41.03 -0.52 -16.11
C ARG A 326 42.20 -1.22 -15.47
N ILE A 327 42.06 -2.51 -15.21
CA ILE A 327 43.12 -3.37 -14.71
C ILE A 327 43.59 -4.24 -15.86
N LYS A 328 44.86 -4.12 -16.26
CA LYS A 328 45.47 -4.96 -17.29
C LYS A 328 45.83 -6.30 -16.66
N ASP A 329 44.95 -7.29 -16.81
CA ASP A 329 45.29 -8.69 -16.49
C ASP A 329 45.58 -9.47 -17.77
N ARG A 330 46.69 -10.21 -17.81
CA ARG A 330 47.12 -10.99 -18.99
C ARG A 330 46.35 -12.30 -19.17
N GLU A 331 45.53 -12.70 -18.20
CA GLU A 331 44.70 -13.91 -18.22
C GLU A 331 43.21 -13.56 -18.05
N ILE A 332 42.64 -12.86 -19.02
CA ILE A 332 41.18 -12.79 -19.17
C ILE A 332 40.87 -13.42 -20.51
N ILE A 333 40.55 -14.71 -20.48
CA ILE A 333 39.78 -15.33 -21.55
C ILE A 333 38.40 -14.69 -21.46
N LEU A 334 38.08 -13.82 -22.43
CA LEU A 334 36.72 -13.34 -22.66
C LEU A 334 35.91 -14.51 -23.21
N GLU A 335 35.47 -15.39 -22.33
CA GLU A 335 34.28 -16.17 -22.59
C GLU A 335 33.10 -15.27 -22.24
N THR A 336 32.65 -14.48 -23.23
CA THR A 336 31.25 -14.08 -23.30
C THR A 336 30.43 -15.36 -23.45
N ALA A 337 30.17 -16.01 -22.32
CA ALA A 337 29.11 -16.98 -22.21
C ALA A 337 27.80 -16.20 -22.30
N GLU A 338 27.34 -15.93 -23.52
CA GLU A 338 25.91 -15.77 -23.78
C GLU A 338 25.26 -17.14 -23.54
N MET A 339 25.19 -17.55 -22.28
CA MET A 339 24.33 -18.65 -21.89
C MET A 339 22.96 -18.05 -21.58
N THR A 340 22.21 -17.78 -22.65
CA THR A 340 20.76 -17.90 -22.58
C THR A 340 20.46 -19.34 -22.20
N GLN A 341 20.21 -19.61 -20.92
CA GLN A 341 19.56 -20.86 -20.57
C GLN A 341 18.23 -20.88 -21.30
N ASP A 342 18.05 -21.92 -22.12
CA ASP A 342 16.83 -22.24 -22.82
C ASP A 342 15.80 -22.75 -21.80
N ILE A 343 15.35 -21.86 -20.89
CA ILE A 343 14.15 -22.06 -20.09
C ILE A 343 12.99 -21.86 -21.07
N SER A 344 12.74 -22.83 -21.93
CA SER A 344 11.67 -22.77 -22.95
C SER A 344 11.63 -21.40 -23.68
N GLY A 345 12.68 -21.06 -24.41
CA GLY A 345 12.85 -19.90 -25.31
C GLY A 345 11.90 -18.67 -25.18
N PRO A 346 12.43 -17.43 -24.97
CA PRO A 346 11.64 -16.19 -25.04
C PRO A 346 10.89 -15.98 -26.37
N GLY A 347 11.23 -16.75 -27.42
CA GLY A 347 10.50 -16.77 -28.69
C GLY A 347 9.02 -17.12 -28.55
N ASN A 348 8.63 -18.02 -27.63
CA ASN A 348 7.22 -18.42 -27.48
C ASN A 348 6.38 -17.30 -26.85
N LYS A 349 6.85 -16.69 -25.75
CA LYS A 349 6.16 -15.54 -25.11
C LYS A 349 6.14 -14.30 -26.00
N PHE A 350 7.22 -14.02 -26.73
CA PHE A 350 7.25 -12.91 -27.69
C PHE A 350 6.21 -13.09 -28.80
N CYS A 351 6.12 -14.29 -29.39
CA CYS A 351 5.12 -14.61 -30.39
C CYS A 351 3.70 -14.49 -29.82
N GLN A 352 3.45 -15.01 -28.62
CA GLN A 352 2.16 -14.91 -27.94
C GLN A 352 1.74 -13.45 -27.71
N TYR A 353 2.64 -12.60 -27.21
CA TYR A 353 2.35 -11.19 -26.97
C TYR A 353 2.17 -10.40 -28.26
N ASP A 354 2.98 -10.65 -29.29
CA ASP A 354 2.82 -9.99 -30.58
C ASP A 354 1.51 -10.41 -31.27
N GLU A 355 1.12 -11.68 -31.17
CA GLU A 355 -0.17 -12.17 -31.66
C GLU A 355 -1.34 -11.53 -30.90
N PHE A 356 -1.29 -11.50 -29.58
CA PHE A 356 -2.30 -10.83 -28.76
C PHE A 356 -2.43 -9.34 -29.10
N VAL A 357 -1.31 -8.61 -29.22
CA VAL A 357 -1.32 -7.19 -29.59
C VAL A 357 -1.91 -6.98 -30.99
N LYS A 358 -1.63 -7.88 -31.95
CA LYS A 358 -2.25 -7.83 -33.28
C LYS A 358 -3.77 -8.00 -33.19
N GLN A 359 -4.23 -9.02 -32.46
CA GLN A 359 -5.66 -9.25 -32.24
C GLN A 359 -6.34 -8.03 -31.59
N TYR A 360 -5.73 -7.48 -30.53
CA TYR A 360 -6.24 -6.30 -29.85
C TYR A 360 -6.22 -5.05 -30.75
N SER A 361 -5.17 -4.84 -31.55
CA SER A 361 -5.10 -3.71 -32.50
C SER A 361 -6.22 -3.79 -33.55
N SER A 362 -6.44 -4.97 -34.13
CA SER A 362 -7.54 -5.18 -35.07
C SER A 362 -8.92 -4.97 -34.43
N PHE A 363 -9.08 -5.35 -33.16
CA PHE A 363 -10.29 -5.04 -32.39
C PHE A 363 -10.50 -3.53 -32.21
N LEU A 364 -9.45 -2.77 -31.86
CA LEU A 364 -9.54 -1.32 -31.70
C LEU A 364 -9.91 -0.63 -33.00
N GLU A 365 -9.28 -1.01 -34.12
CA GLU A 365 -9.57 -0.48 -35.45
C GLU A 365 -11.02 -0.76 -35.88
N LYS A 366 -11.47 -2.01 -35.72
CA LYS A 366 -12.84 -2.43 -36.06
C LYS A 366 -13.91 -1.66 -35.29
N ASN A 367 -13.62 -1.26 -34.05
CA ASN A 367 -14.57 -0.61 -33.14
C ASN A 367 -14.32 0.89 -32.95
N ASN A 368 -13.45 1.53 -33.74
CA ASN A 368 -13.10 2.96 -33.67
C ASN A 368 -12.53 3.43 -32.32
N PHE A 369 -11.77 2.58 -31.63
CA PHE A 369 -11.03 2.97 -30.43
C PHE A 369 -9.58 3.40 -30.77
N PRO A 370 -8.92 4.20 -29.90
CA PRO A 370 -7.56 4.67 -30.17
C PRO A 370 -6.51 3.54 -30.18
N VAL A 371 -5.97 3.23 -31.37
CA VAL A 371 -4.90 2.21 -31.58
C VAL A 371 -3.62 2.50 -30.77
N ARG A 372 -3.38 3.76 -30.39
CA ARG A 372 -2.28 4.17 -29.50
C ARG A 372 -2.23 3.36 -28.19
N THR A 373 -3.36 2.86 -27.72
CA THR A 373 -3.43 2.03 -26.51
C THR A 373 -2.72 0.70 -26.70
N ALA A 374 -2.89 0.04 -27.86
CA ALA A 374 -2.18 -1.19 -28.21
C ALA A 374 -0.68 -0.95 -28.45
N ILE A 375 -0.31 0.18 -29.05
CA ILE A 375 1.11 0.58 -29.22
C ILE A 375 1.79 0.74 -27.85
N GLY A 376 1.13 1.43 -26.92
CA GLY A 376 1.61 1.58 -25.55
C GLY A 376 1.77 0.23 -24.84
N LEU A 377 0.77 -0.65 -24.94
CA LEU A 377 0.84 -1.99 -24.35
C LEU A 377 1.99 -2.83 -24.94
N LYS A 378 2.19 -2.77 -26.27
CA LYS A 378 3.32 -3.44 -26.94
C LYS A 378 4.67 -2.97 -26.39
N GLN A 379 4.81 -1.67 -26.13
CA GLN A 379 6.04 -1.13 -25.56
C GLN A 379 6.27 -1.65 -24.13
N ILE A 380 5.24 -1.70 -23.28
CA ILE A 380 5.36 -2.26 -21.93
C ILE A 380 5.71 -3.75 -21.98
N MET A 381 5.02 -4.54 -22.83
CA MET A 381 5.31 -5.97 -22.98
C MET A 381 6.75 -6.20 -23.45
N LYS A 382 7.25 -5.38 -24.37
CA LYS A 382 8.66 -5.42 -24.80
C LYS A 382 9.62 -5.08 -23.65
N ASN A 383 9.32 -4.04 -22.88
CA ASN A 383 10.09 -3.64 -21.71
C ASN A 383 10.16 -4.78 -20.68
N TYR A 384 9.02 -5.41 -20.38
CA TYR A 384 8.96 -6.59 -19.50
C TYR A 384 9.79 -7.77 -20.03
N LEU A 385 9.67 -8.10 -21.32
CA LEU A 385 10.46 -9.19 -21.93
C LEU A 385 11.97 -8.91 -21.86
N ASN A 386 12.38 -7.64 -21.98
CA ASN A 386 13.80 -7.27 -21.85
C ASN A 386 14.34 -7.53 -20.44
N ILE A 387 13.56 -7.32 -19.38
CA ILE A 387 14.03 -7.58 -18.00
C ILE A 387 13.87 -9.05 -17.61
N SER A 388 12.73 -9.66 -17.94
CA SER A 388 12.40 -11.05 -17.54
C SER A 388 13.24 -12.10 -18.26
N SER A 389 13.87 -11.74 -19.39
CA SER A 389 14.82 -12.61 -20.09
C SER A 389 16.20 -12.69 -19.43
N LEU A 390 16.47 -11.82 -18.44
CA LEU A 390 17.71 -11.90 -17.68
C LEU A 390 17.64 -13.06 -16.69
N VAL A 391 18.70 -13.87 -16.59
CA VAL A 391 18.81 -15.05 -15.70
C VAL A 391 18.50 -14.72 -14.23
N ARG A 392 18.68 -13.45 -13.85
CA ARG A 392 18.49 -12.92 -12.50
C ARG A 392 17.08 -12.50 -12.14
N SER A 393 16.21 -12.34 -13.14
CA SER A 393 14.89 -11.71 -12.98
C SER A 393 13.76 -12.74 -12.94
N PHE A 394 14.02 -13.91 -12.33
CA PHE A 394 13.06 -15.01 -12.26
C PHE A 394 11.78 -14.57 -11.53
N ASP A 395 11.94 -13.79 -10.46
CA ASP A 395 10.88 -13.22 -9.64
C ASP A 395 9.99 -12.26 -10.44
N ILE A 396 10.57 -11.41 -11.29
CA ILE A 396 9.83 -10.57 -12.24
C ILE A 396 9.04 -11.44 -13.22
N SER A 397 9.66 -12.49 -13.77
CA SER A 397 9.00 -13.40 -14.72
C SER A 397 7.79 -14.11 -14.10
N VAL A 398 7.86 -14.46 -12.81
CA VAL A 398 6.75 -15.07 -12.08
C VAL A 398 5.69 -14.03 -11.70
N VAL A 399 6.07 -12.97 -10.98
CA VAL A 399 5.11 -12.01 -10.42
C VAL A 399 4.44 -11.17 -11.51
N VAL A 400 5.25 -10.52 -12.37
CA VAL A 400 4.73 -9.63 -13.42
C VAL A 400 4.20 -10.45 -14.61
N GLY A 401 4.80 -11.61 -14.90
CA GLY A 401 4.32 -12.50 -15.95
C GLY A 401 2.91 -13.01 -15.70
N GLU A 402 2.59 -13.41 -14.46
CA GLU A 402 1.24 -13.84 -14.09
C GLU A 402 0.20 -12.70 -14.22
N ALA A 403 0.60 -11.46 -13.94
CA ALA A 403 -0.26 -10.29 -14.18
C ALA A 403 -0.55 -10.10 -15.68
N PHE A 404 0.44 -10.26 -16.56
CA PHE A 404 0.22 -10.25 -18.00
C PHE A 404 -0.67 -11.41 -18.46
N SER A 405 -0.47 -12.61 -17.92
CA SER A 405 -1.31 -13.78 -18.24
C SER A 405 -2.78 -13.52 -17.89
N ALA A 406 -3.06 -12.97 -16.71
CA ALA A 406 -4.41 -12.60 -16.28
C ALA A 406 -5.02 -11.52 -17.19
N LEU A 407 -4.27 -10.47 -17.52
CA LEU A 407 -4.72 -9.42 -18.45
C LEU A 407 -5.04 -9.99 -19.83
N ILE A 408 -4.14 -10.79 -20.42
CA ILE A 408 -4.32 -11.38 -21.74
C ILE A 408 -5.56 -12.27 -21.75
N ASN A 409 -5.70 -13.15 -20.77
CA ASN A 409 -6.87 -14.02 -20.64
C ASN A 409 -8.18 -13.22 -20.63
N ALA A 410 -8.29 -12.21 -19.77
CA ALA A 410 -9.52 -11.42 -19.63
C ALA A 410 -9.79 -10.54 -20.87
N VAL A 411 -8.78 -9.87 -21.42
CA VAL A 411 -8.95 -9.04 -22.63
C VAL A 411 -9.32 -9.91 -23.83
N THR A 412 -8.65 -11.06 -24.02
CA THR A 412 -8.97 -12.00 -25.11
C THR A 412 -10.41 -12.50 -25.01
N TYR A 413 -10.92 -12.76 -23.81
CA TYR A 413 -12.33 -13.11 -23.60
C TYR A 413 -13.27 -12.00 -24.11
N TYR A 414 -13.07 -10.75 -23.69
CA TYR A 414 -13.94 -9.64 -24.07
C TYR A 414 -13.87 -9.26 -25.55
N ILE A 415 -12.68 -9.25 -26.17
CA ILE A 415 -12.55 -8.88 -27.59
C ILE A 415 -13.14 -9.94 -28.53
N ASN A 416 -13.25 -11.19 -28.06
CA ASN A 416 -13.82 -12.30 -28.81
C ASN A 416 -15.34 -12.44 -28.64
N LYS A 417 -15.97 -11.65 -27.75
CA LYS A 417 -17.43 -11.64 -27.65
C LYS A 417 -18.04 -11.18 -28.99
N SER A 418 -19.05 -11.88 -29.46
CA SER A 418 -19.71 -11.55 -30.72
C SER A 418 -20.80 -10.50 -30.53
N MET A 419 -20.87 -9.55 -31.47
CA MET A 419 -22.06 -8.72 -31.67
C MET A 419 -23.21 -9.48 -32.35
N GLU A 420 -22.97 -10.72 -32.79
CA GLU A 420 -24.02 -11.60 -33.29
C GLU A 420 -24.95 -12.03 -32.15
N LEU A 421 -26.25 -11.86 -32.37
CA LEU A 421 -27.26 -12.09 -31.36
C LEU A 421 -27.40 -13.60 -31.08
N PRO A 422 -27.46 -14.02 -29.80
CA PRO A 422 -27.95 -15.34 -29.42
C PRO A 422 -29.29 -15.62 -30.10
N ASP A 423 -29.54 -16.86 -30.53
CA ASP A 423 -30.74 -17.25 -31.28
C ASP A 423 -32.04 -16.90 -30.54
N GLU A 424 -31.98 -16.79 -29.21
CA GLU A 424 -33.07 -16.43 -28.29
C GLU A 424 -33.49 -14.95 -28.35
N ILE A 425 -32.64 -14.06 -28.89
CA ILE A 425 -32.88 -12.61 -28.98
C ILE A 425 -33.26 -12.19 -30.42
N LYS A 426 -33.20 -13.13 -31.38
CA LYS A 426 -33.54 -12.93 -32.80
C LYS A 426 -35.05 -12.78 -33.01
N GLY A 427 -35.63 -11.69 -32.54
CA GLY A 427 -37.05 -11.38 -32.72
C GLY A 427 -37.56 -10.15 -31.96
N ASP A 428 -36.80 -9.66 -30.98
CA ASP A 428 -37.16 -8.55 -30.11
C ASP A 428 -36.19 -7.37 -30.33
N ALA A 429 -36.70 -6.26 -30.88
CA ALA A 429 -35.90 -5.10 -31.26
C ALA A 429 -35.28 -4.40 -30.04
N GLU A 430 -35.99 -4.36 -28.91
CA GLU A 430 -35.54 -3.70 -27.68
C GLU A 430 -34.44 -4.53 -27.01
N LYS A 431 -34.63 -5.86 -26.93
CA LYS A 431 -33.58 -6.76 -26.40
C LYS A 431 -32.32 -6.76 -27.27
N LYS A 432 -32.47 -6.64 -28.59
CA LYS A 432 -31.36 -6.48 -29.53
C LYS A 432 -30.58 -5.18 -29.31
N GLU A 433 -31.29 -4.08 -29.11
CA GLU A 433 -30.67 -2.77 -28.83
C GLU A 433 -29.93 -2.80 -27.48
N ASN A 434 -30.56 -3.32 -26.43
CA ASN A 434 -29.96 -3.44 -25.10
C ASN A 434 -28.72 -4.35 -25.09
N TYR A 435 -28.75 -5.49 -25.79
CA TYR A 435 -27.58 -6.36 -25.93
C TYR A 435 -26.42 -5.64 -26.65
N THR A 436 -26.73 -4.90 -27.72
CA THR A 436 -25.73 -4.15 -28.49
C THR A 436 -25.08 -3.04 -27.64
N ILE A 437 -25.88 -2.32 -26.84
CA ILE A 437 -25.38 -1.30 -25.91
C ILE A 437 -24.49 -1.93 -24.84
N LYS A 438 -24.91 -3.07 -24.25
CA LYS A 438 -24.13 -3.81 -23.25
C LYS A 438 -22.73 -4.16 -23.79
N ILE A 439 -22.66 -4.82 -24.95
CA ILE A 439 -21.38 -5.22 -25.55
C ILE A 439 -20.50 -4.00 -25.89
N LYS A 440 -21.07 -2.91 -26.40
CA LYS A 440 -20.31 -1.68 -26.65
C LYS A 440 -19.72 -1.07 -25.37
N ASN A 441 -20.47 -1.09 -24.28
CA ASN A 441 -19.98 -0.63 -22.98
C ASN A 441 -18.86 -1.53 -22.45
N GLU A 442 -19.04 -2.87 -22.52
CA GLU A 442 -17.99 -3.83 -22.14
C GLU A 442 -16.71 -3.64 -22.96
N TYR A 443 -16.82 -3.34 -24.26
CA TYR A 443 -15.67 -3.00 -25.10
C TYR A 443 -14.97 -1.73 -24.62
N ALA A 444 -15.72 -0.66 -24.35
CA ALA A 444 -15.15 0.59 -23.85
C ALA A 444 -14.43 0.40 -22.50
N GLN A 445 -15.04 -0.38 -21.60
CA GLN A 445 -14.46 -0.71 -20.30
C GLN A 445 -13.24 -1.63 -20.41
N THR A 446 -13.21 -2.55 -21.37
CA THR A 446 -12.03 -3.37 -21.67
C THR A 446 -10.85 -2.49 -22.11
N VAL A 447 -11.10 -1.48 -22.96
CA VAL A 447 -10.07 -0.52 -23.36
C VAL A 447 -9.58 0.30 -22.18
N GLU A 448 -10.48 0.66 -21.26
CA GLU A 448 -10.12 1.38 -20.03
C GLU A 448 -9.29 0.52 -19.07
N ALA A 449 -9.63 -0.76 -18.90
CA ALA A 449 -8.86 -1.72 -18.13
C ALA A 449 -7.40 -1.81 -18.62
N VAL A 450 -7.18 -1.83 -19.93
CA VAL A 450 -5.84 -1.83 -20.53
C VAL A 450 -5.09 -0.51 -20.28
N LYS A 451 -5.79 0.63 -20.24
CA LYS A 451 -5.15 1.91 -19.88
C LYS A 451 -4.72 1.92 -18.41
N LEU A 452 -5.59 1.50 -17.51
CA LEU A 452 -5.30 1.40 -16.08
C LEU A 452 -4.13 0.44 -15.82
N PHE A 453 -4.10 -0.70 -16.52
CA PHE A 453 -2.95 -1.62 -16.46
C PHE A 453 -1.66 -0.93 -16.92
N LYS A 454 -1.69 -0.20 -18.04
CA LYS A 454 -0.52 0.53 -18.56
C LYS A 454 -0.02 1.57 -17.57
N GLU A 455 -0.93 2.33 -16.95
CA GLU A 455 -0.58 3.38 -15.99
C GLU A 455 0.06 2.78 -14.73
N ASN A 456 -0.55 1.75 -14.13
CA ASN A 456 -0.05 1.18 -12.88
C ASN A 456 1.16 0.25 -13.09
N ILE A 457 1.06 -0.72 -14.00
CA ILE A 457 2.11 -1.73 -14.21
C ILE A 457 3.22 -1.23 -15.12
N GLY A 458 2.91 -0.34 -16.07
CA GLY A 458 3.92 0.25 -16.96
C GLY A 458 4.96 1.08 -16.21
N ASP A 459 4.52 1.92 -15.28
CA ASP A 459 5.41 2.74 -14.44
C ASP A 459 6.24 1.85 -13.50
N PHE A 460 5.60 0.84 -12.89
CA PHE A 460 6.29 -0.15 -12.07
C PHE A 460 7.40 -0.89 -12.84
N ILE A 461 7.13 -1.36 -14.07
CA ILE A 461 8.13 -2.02 -14.92
C ILE A 461 9.25 -1.04 -15.29
N ALA A 462 8.93 0.22 -15.61
CA ALA A 462 9.93 1.22 -15.94
C ALA A 462 10.89 1.48 -14.78
N ASP A 463 10.39 1.51 -13.55
CA ASP A 463 11.23 1.66 -12.36
C ASP A 463 12.08 0.43 -12.06
N LEU A 464 11.57 -0.78 -12.29
CA LEU A 464 12.36 -2.01 -12.23
C LEU A 464 13.49 -2.01 -13.29
N MET A 465 13.20 -1.63 -14.54
CA MET A 465 14.22 -1.54 -15.62
C MET A 465 15.39 -0.64 -15.24
N ARG A 466 15.07 0.52 -14.66
CA ARG A 466 16.08 1.50 -14.26
C ARG A 466 16.91 1.02 -13.07
N SER A 467 16.30 0.22 -12.18
CA SER A 467 16.93 -0.30 -10.96
C SER A 467 17.89 -1.49 -11.21
N ASP A 468 17.71 -2.20 -12.33
CA ASP A 468 18.41 -3.46 -12.62
C ASP A 468 19.92 -3.32 -12.84
N CYS A 469 20.33 -2.44 -13.75
CA CYS A 469 21.73 -2.10 -14.01
C CYS A 469 21.93 -0.65 -14.48
N ALA A 470 20.83 -0.01 -14.88
CA ALA A 470 20.90 1.24 -15.60
C ALA A 470 21.41 2.40 -14.74
N PHE A 471 21.29 2.33 -13.42
CA PHE A 471 21.85 3.37 -12.54
C PHE A 471 23.40 3.41 -12.61
N ILE A 472 24.08 2.25 -12.65
CA ILE A 472 25.56 2.20 -12.79
C ILE A 472 26.00 2.70 -14.18
N GLU A 473 25.15 2.54 -15.19
CA GLU A 473 25.42 2.90 -16.59
C GLU A 473 24.92 4.29 -16.98
N GLY A 474 24.11 4.93 -16.13
CA GLY A 474 23.85 6.35 -16.18
C GLY A 474 22.44 6.84 -16.43
N ASN A 475 21.44 6.01 -16.18
CA ASN A 475 20.04 6.38 -16.24
C ASN A 475 19.54 6.81 -14.86
N THR A 476 19.06 8.05 -14.75
CA THR A 476 18.46 8.60 -13.53
C THR A 476 17.12 7.93 -13.23
N LEU A 477 16.91 7.56 -11.96
CA LEU A 477 15.68 6.94 -11.48
C LEU A 477 14.63 7.99 -11.12
N SER A 478 13.40 7.85 -11.63
CA SER A 478 12.27 8.69 -11.20
C SER A 478 11.80 8.36 -9.78
N HIS A 479 11.83 7.06 -9.41
CA HIS A 479 11.45 6.56 -8.08
C HIS A 479 12.51 5.63 -7.47
N PRO A 480 13.61 6.17 -6.92
CA PRO A 480 14.69 5.39 -6.28
C PRO A 480 14.22 4.47 -5.14
N ALA A 481 13.07 4.78 -4.53
CA ALA A 481 12.54 4.04 -3.39
C ALA A 481 11.94 2.68 -3.75
N ILE A 482 11.34 2.53 -4.94
CA ILE A 482 10.73 1.27 -5.40
C ILE A 482 11.82 0.23 -5.68
N GLY A 483 12.86 0.63 -6.41
CA GLY A 483 14.02 -0.23 -6.71
C GLY A 483 14.77 -0.72 -5.48
N SER A 484 14.70 0.02 -4.37
CA SER A 484 15.37 -0.33 -3.12
C SER A 484 14.48 -1.07 -2.12
N ALA A 485 13.23 -1.42 -2.49
CA ALA A 485 12.29 -2.19 -1.66
C ALA A 485 11.52 -3.30 -2.41
N THR A 486 11.93 -3.64 -3.64
CA THR A 486 11.21 -4.56 -4.53
C THR A 486 10.87 -5.92 -3.91
N LYS A 487 11.76 -6.50 -3.10
CA LYS A 487 11.50 -7.81 -2.48
C LYS A 487 10.34 -7.78 -1.48
N LEU A 488 10.09 -6.64 -0.82
CA LEU A 488 8.92 -6.48 0.04
C LEU A 488 7.62 -6.51 -0.78
N LEU A 489 7.59 -5.83 -1.93
CA LEU A 489 6.44 -5.84 -2.84
C LEU A 489 6.12 -7.25 -3.35
N PHE A 490 7.15 -8.00 -3.73
CA PHE A 490 6.99 -9.38 -4.18
C PHE A 490 6.55 -10.31 -3.06
N ALA A 491 7.07 -10.14 -1.84
CA ALA A 491 6.62 -10.89 -0.67
C ALA A 491 5.14 -10.61 -0.34
N TYR A 492 4.70 -9.35 -0.37
CA TYR A 492 3.28 -9.01 -0.20
C TYR A 492 2.41 -9.58 -1.34
N THR A 493 2.89 -9.55 -2.57
CA THR A 493 2.17 -10.14 -3.70
C THR A 493 2.00 -11.64 -3.54
N GLU A 494 3.06 -12.35 -3.15
CA GLU A 494 3.01 -13.79 -2.90
C GLU A 494 2.06 -14.12 -1.75
N LEU A 495 2.10 -13.34 -0.67
CA LEU A 495 1.20 -13.52 0.47
C LEU A 495 -0.28 -13.52 0.03
N LEU A 496 -0.69 -12.51 -0.74
CA LEU A 496 -2.08 -12.38 -1.17
C LEU A 496 -2.50 -13.49 -2.14
N ASN A 497 -1.57 -13.95 -2.98
CA ASN A 497 -1.86 -15.05 -3.92
C ASN A 497 -1.86 -16.43 -3.24
N ARG A 498 -1.21 -16.61 -2.08
CA ARG A 498 -1.42 -17.82 -1.26
C ARG A 498 -2.79 -17.83 -0.61
N LEU A 499 -3.24 -16.68 -0.13
CA LEU A 499 -4.59 -16.54 0.41
C LEU A 499 -5.64 -16.89 -0.65
N THR A 500 -5.45 -16.52 -1.93
CA THR A 500 -6.40 -16.96 -2.97
C THR A 500 -6.44 -18.49 -3.11
N MET A 501 -5.32 -19.19 -2.95
CA MET A 501 -5.32 -20.66 -2.93
C MET A 501 -6.05 -21.25 -1.72
N GLU A 502 -5.83 -20.70 -0.52
CA GLU A 502 -6.50 -21.15 0.71
C GLU A 502 -8.02 -20.99 0.60
N TYR A 503 -8.47 -19.90 -0.01
CA TYR A 503 -9.89 -19.63 -0.26
C TYR A 503 -10.43 -20.21 -1.59
N LYS A 504 -9.62 -20.95 -2.35
CA LYS A 504 -9.99 -21.59 -3.64
C LYS A 504 -10.45 -20.60 -4.73
N GLU A 505 -9.79 -19.46 -4.80
CA GLU A 505 -10.02 -18.37 -5.76
C GLU A 505 -8.81 -18.15 -6.70
N GLU A 506 -7.80 -19.01 -6.67
CA GLU A 506 -6.54 -18.89 -7.42
C GLU A 506 -6.70 -18.89 -8.95
N ASP A 507 -7.74 -19.58 -9.44
CA ASP A 507 -8.10 -19.62 -10.85
C ASP A 507 -8.85 -18.36 -11.30
N ARG A 508 -9.49 -17.66 -10.35
CA ARG A 508 -10.38 -16.52 -10.61
C ARG A 508 -9.73 -15.17 -10.36
N ILE A 509 -8.83 -15.08 -9.39
CA ILE A 509 -8.27 -13.82 -8.91
C ILE A 509 -6.75 -13.91 -8.85
N ARG A 510 -6.09 -12.87 -9.34
CA ARG A 510 -4.66 -12.64 -9.18
C ARG A 510 -4.43 -11.27 -8.58
N PHE A 511 -3.59 -11.20 -7.55
CA PHE A 511 -3.13 -9.95 -6.98
C PHE A 511 -1.73 -9.58 -7.47
N ILE A 512 -1.48 -8.28 -7.57
CA ILE A 512 -0.14 -7.71 -7.68
C ILE A 512 -0.06 -6.47 -6.79
N VAL A 513 0.99 -6.40 -5.96
CA VAL A 513 1.24 -5.27 -5.06
C VAL A 513 2.33 -4.39 -5.67
N ILE A 514 2.02 -3.11 -5.83
CA ILE A 514 2.93 -2.08 -6.34
C ILE A 514 3.05 -0.95 -5.32
N SER A 515 4.05 -0.07 -5.47
CA SER A 515 4.17 1.13 -4.63
C SER A 515 4.46 2.37 -5.47
N GLY A 516 4.03 3.52 -4.97
CA GLY A 516 4.19 4.82 -5.60
C GLY A 516 2.86 5.40 -6.10
N GLY A 517 2.82 6.72 -6.31
CA GLY A 517 1.68 7.41 -6.94
C GLY A 517 0.38 7.47 -6.11
N CYS A 518 0.41 7.06 -4.84
CA CYS A 518 -0.75 7.04 -3.95
C CYS A 518 -0.40 7.51 -2.52
N ASP A 519 -1.34 8.18 -1.87
CA ASP A 519 -1.21 8.67 -0.49
C ASP A 519 -1.79 7.68 0.54
N LYS A 520 -2.69 6.80 0.10
CA LYS A 520 -3.27 5.71 0.90
C LYS A 520 -3.22 4.38 0.14
N THR A 521 -3.32 3.28 0.88
CA THR A 521 -3.40 1.95 0.28
C THR A 521 -4.73 1.80 -0.45
N GLU A 522 -4.69 1.48 -1.74
CA GLU A 522 -5.88 1.34 -2.58
C GLU A 522 -5.79 0.09 -3.44
N SER A 523 -6.94 -0.45 -3.84
CA SER A 523 -7.00 -1.53 -4.82
C SER A 523 -7.87 -1.22 -6.04
N VAL A 524 -7.39 -1.65 -7.20
CA VAL A 524 -7.98 -1.44 -8.52
C VAL A 524 -8.37 -2.79 -9.13
N ASP A 525 -9.68 -3.03 -9.28
CA ASP A 525 -10.19 -4.16 -10.08
C ASP A 525 -10.34 -3.73 -11.55
N LEU A 526 -9.40 -4.20 -12.38
CA LEU A 526 -9.36 -3.87 -13.81
C LEU A 526 -10.62 -4.34 -14.55
N PHE A 527 -11.27 -5.40 -14.08
CA PHE A 527 -12.44 -6.02 -14.71
C PHE A 527 -13.65 -5.96 -13.78
N SER A 528 -13.81 -4.85 -13.04
CA SER A 528 -14.94 -4.60 -12.14
C SER A 528 -16.31 -4.64 -12.83
N PHE A 529 -16.35 -4.47 -14.16
CA PHE A 529 -17.56 -4.55 -14.97
C PHE A 529 -17.95 -5.97 -15.39
N ALA A 530 -17.11 -6.97 -15.12
CA ALA A 530 -17.38 -8.35 -15.49
C ALA A 530 -18.65 -8.87 -14.79
N SER A 531 -19.57 -9.44 -15.57
CA SER A 531 -20.80 -9.99 -15.01
C SER A 531 -20.57 -11.38 -14.37
N PRO A 532 -21.44 -11.85 -13.47
CA PRO A 532 -21.20 -13.08 -12.73
C PRO A 532 -20.91 -14.33 -13.55
N ASP A 533 -21.66 -14.49 -14.64
CA ASP A 533 -21.53 -15.64 -15.54
C ASP A 533 -20.24 -15.59 -16.36
N GLU A 534 -19.59 -14.43 -16.41
CA GLU A 534 -18.35 -14.19 -17.17
C GLU A 534 -17.11 -14.42 -16.31
N ILE A 535 -17.24 -14.28 -14.98
CA ILE A 535 -16.13 -14.37 -14.03
C ILE A 535 -15.54 -15.77 -13.97
N GLU A 536 -16.31 -16.81 -14.29
CA GLU A 536 -15.77 -18.17 -14.43
C GLU A 536 -14.87 -18.34 -15.66
N ASN A 537 -14.93 -17.41 -16.62
CA ASN A 537 -14.19 -17.46 -17.87
C ASN A 537 -12.98 -16.52 -17.92
N ILE A 538 -12.81 -15.67 -16.90
CA ILE A 538 -11.71 -14.71 -16.83
C ILE A 538 -10.96 -14.83 -15.51
N LYS A 539 -9.64 -14.58 -15.55
CA LYS A 539 -8.82 -14.37 -14.35
C LYS A 539 -8.73 -12.87 -14.07
N LYS A 540 -9.42 -12.40 -13.03
CA LYS A 540 -9.41 -10.99 -12.61
C LYS A 540 -8.05 -10.60 -12.03
N LEU A 541 -7.45 -9.56 -12.58
CA LEU A 541 -6.25 -8.94 -12.03
C LEU A 541 -6.63 -7.77 -11.12
N ILE A 542 -6.23 -7.86 -9.85
CA ILE A 542 -6.37 -6.81 -8.84
C ILE A 542 -5.00 -6.22 -8.55
N ILE A 543 -4.88 -4.91 -8.73
CA ILE A 543 -3.66 -4.16 -8.42
C ILE A 543 -3.85 -3.49 -7.06
N ILE A 544 -2.95 -3.73 -6.11
CA ILE A 544 -2.92 -3.03 -4.82
C ILE A 544 -1.74 -2.06 -4.83
N SER A 545 -2.03 -0.78 -4.68
CA SER A 545 -1.03 0.29 -4.62
C SER A 545 -0.83 0.70 -3.17
N ILE A 546 0.40 0.63 -2.67
CA ILE A 546 0.76 1.05 -1.32
C ILE A 546 1.66 2.30 -1.31
N PRO A 547 1.44 3.27 -0.42
CA PRO A 547 2.32 4.42 -0.27
C PRO A 547 3.75 3.99 0.09
N GLU A 548 4.76 4.69 -0.45
CA GLU A 548 6.17 4.35 -0.18
C GLU A 548 6.53 4.42 1.32
N MET A 549 5.82 5.25 2.08
CA MET A 549 5.98 5.38 3.53
C MET A 549 5.46 4.14 4.28
N SER A 550 4.39 3.53 3.76
CA SER A 550 3.72 2.36 4.34
C SER A 550 4.55 1.10 4.13
N LEU A 551 5.33 0.98 3.04
CA LEU A 551 6.20 -0.18 2.74
C LEU A 551 7.04 -0.67 3.94
N TYR A 552 7.56 0.27 4.74
CA TYR A 552 8.45 0.00 5.87
C TYR A 552 7.71 -0.25 7.19
N ASP A 553 6.43 0.11 7.27
CA ASP A 553 5.52 -0.28 8.33
C ASP A 553 4.89 -1.63 7.97
N VAL A 554 5.69 -2.69 8.09
CA VAL A 554 5.27 -4.05 7.69
C VAL A 554 3.99 -4.47 8.41
N GLN A 555 3.88 -4.17 9.71
CA GLN A 555 2.74 -4.55 10.54
C GLN A 555 1.43 -3.88 10.08
N GLY A 556 1.41 -2.56 9.95
CA GLY A 556 0.22 -1.86 9.44
C GLY A 556 -0.06 -2.19 7.98
N THR A 557 0.98 -2.40 7.16
CA THR A 557 0.81 -2.72 5.74
C THR A 557 0.23 -4.10 5.56
N LEU A 558 0.61 -5.09 6.37
CA LEU A 558 -0.03 -6.40 6.38
C LEU A 558 -1.53 -6.28 6.62
N PHE A 559 -1.96 -5.51 7.62
CA PHE A 559 -3.39 -5.27 7.84
C PHE A 559 -4.05 -4.59 6.64
N ARG A 560 -3.47 -3.50 6.10
CA ARG A 560 -4.05 -2.74 4.98
C ARG A 560 -4.18 -3.56 3.69
N ILE A 561 -3.16 -4.33 3.31
CA ILE A 561 -3.23 -5.19 2.12
C ILE A 561 -4.19 -6.36 2.31
N LEU A 562 -4.31 -6.90 3.53
CA LEU A 562 -5.27 -7.95 3.84
C LEU A 562 -6.70 -7.40 3.81
N HIS A 563 -6.94 -6.23 4.38
CA HIS A 563 -8.20 -5.50 4.27
C HIS A 563 -8.61 -5.36 2.79
N GLU A 564 -7.71 -4.85 1.94
CA GLU A 564 -7.97 -4.71 0.51
C GLU A 564 -8.20 -6.07 -0.18
N CYS A 565 -7.47 -7.12 0.22
CA CYS A 565 -7.65 -8.47 -0.30
C CYS A 565 -9.03 -9.06 0.05
N MET A 566 -9.51 -8.85 1.27
CA MET A 566 -10.81 -9.36 1.73
C MET A 566 -12.00 -8.71 1.02
N HIS A 567 -11.80 -7.55 0.37
CA HIS A 567 -12.78 -7.02 -0.59
C HIS A 567 -12.95 -7.87 -1.85
N PHE A 568 -12.06 -8.84 -2.11
CA PHE A 568 -12.12 -9.76 -3.26
C PHE A 568 -12.19 -11.24 -2.87
N VAL A 569 -11.63 -11.65 -1.74
CA VAL A 569 -11.58 -13.08 -1.37
C VAL A 569 -12.69 -13.45 -0.36
N GLY A 570 -13.01 -14.75 -0.27
CA GLY A 570 -13.93 -15.34 0.71
C GLY A 570 -15.42 -15.34 0.33
N ASP A 571 -16.20 -16.17 1.03
CA ASP A 571 -17.66 -16.30 0.85
C ASP A 571 -18.43 -15.08 1.39
N ARG A 572 -17.88 -14.45 2.44
CA ARG A 572 -18.46 -13.27 3.14
C ARG A 572 -19.89 -13.47 3.64
N CYS A 573 -20.35 -14.72 3.68
CA CYS A 573 -21.74 -15.10 3.91
C CYS A 573 -22.68 -14.15 3.16
N ARG A 574 -22.39 -13.85 1.87
CA ARG A 574 -23.07 -12.78 1.10
C ARG A 574 -24.58 -12.91 1.20
N LYS A 575 -25.02 -14.16 1.09
CA LYS A 575 -26.40 -14.60 1.25
C LYS A 575 -26.99 -14.18 2.58
N GLU A 576 -26.30 -14.39 3.69
CA GLU A 576 -26.71 -14.08 5.06
C GLU A 576 -26.63 -12.57 5.32
N ARG A 577 -25.59 -11.90 4.80
CA ARG A 577 -25.43 -10.44 4.85
C ARG A 577 -26.68 -9.71 4.37
N TYR A 578 -27.26 -10.15 3.25
CA TYR A 578 -28.51 -9.57 2.74
C TYR A 578 -29.67 -9.66 3.75
N ASN A 579 -29.78 -10.77 4.48
CA ASN A 579 -30.79 -10.91 5.53
C ASN A 579 -30.56 -9.90 6.65
N TYR A 580 -29.31 -9.67 7.05
CA TYR A 580 -28.98 -8.66 8.06
C TYR A 580 -29.21 -7.24 7.59
N ILE A 581 -28.89 -6.90 6.33
CA ILE A 581 -29.18 -5.58 5.75
C ILE A 581 -30.69 -5.32 5.84
N ILE A 582 -31.51 -6.28 5.39
CA ILE A 582 -32.97 -6.18 5.44
C ILE A 582 -33.47 -6.01 6.87
N ARG A 583 -32.97 -6.79 7.82
CA ARG A 583 -33.36 -6.70 9.23
C ARG A 583 -32.95 -5.39 9.86
N ALA A 584 -31.77 -4.86 9.53
CA ALA A 584 -31.27 -3.58 9.99
C ALA A 584 -32.17 -2.44 9.52
N LEU A 585 -32.52 -2.42 8.24
CA LEU A 585 -33.42 -1.43 7.66
C LEU A 585 -34.84 -1.53 8.21
N SER A 586 -35.35 -2.75 8.36
CA SER A 586 -36.68 -2.98 8.93
C SER A 586 -36.75 -2.52 10.38
N ALA A 587 -35.68 -2.77 11.15
CA ALA A 587 -35.57 -2.31 12.53
C ALA A 587 -35.52 -0.77 12.59
N TYR A 588 -34.70 -0.15 11.72
CA TYR A 588 -34.62 1.29 11.61
C TYR A 588 -35.97 1.93 11.26
N MET A 589 -36.65 1.44 10.23
CA MET A 589 -37.97 1.94 9.82
C MET A 589 -39.01 1.81 10.93
N ALA A 590 -39.06 0.63 11.57
CA ALA A 590 -39.99 0.39 12.67
C ALA A 590 -39.72 1.35 13.83
N HIS A 591 -38.45 1.52 14.20
CA HIS A 591 -38.04 2.44 15.25
C HIS A 591 -38.38 3.89 14.90
N ASP A 592 -38.09 4.35 13.68
CA ASP A 592 -38.31 5.74 13.26
C ASP A 592 -39.80 6.08 13.22
N ILE A 593 -40.63 5.24 12.58
CA ILE A 593 -42.09 5.40 12.56
C ILE A 593 -42.67 5.43 13.97
N VAL A 594 -42.24 4.50 14.84
CA VAL A 594 -42.69 4.44 16.23
C VAL A 594 -42.21 5.65 17.01
N SER A 595 -40.99 6.14 16.82
CA SER A 595 -40.46 7.31 17.53
C SER A 595 -41.24 8.60 17.18
N ILE A 596 -41.69 8.72 15.93
CA ILE A 596 -42.53 9.84 15.47
C ILE A 596 -43.92 9.77 16.14
N ARG A 597 -44.53 8.58 16.12
CA ARG A 597 -45.93 8.38 16.58
C ARG A 597 -46.09 8.18 18.08
N PHE A 598 -45.08 7.63 18.72
CA PHE A 598 -44.93 7.48 20.16
C PHE A 598 -43.86 8.43 20.67
N SER A 599 -43.97 9.71 20.31
CA SER A 599 -43.06 10.76 20.76
C SER A 599 -43.36 11.25 22.17
N GLU A 600 -42.37 11.86 22.82
CA GLU A 600 -42.53 12.50 24.14
C GLU A 600 -43.65 13.55 24.12
N SER A 601 -43.76 14.35 23.06
CA SER A 601 -44.85 15.31 22.87
C SER A 601 -46.24 14.65 22.83
N SER A 602 -46.32 13.40 22.35
CA SER A 602 -47.57 12.64 22.33
C SER A 602 -47.91 12.13 23.74
N LEU A 603 -46.91 11.66 24.48
CA LEU A 603 -47.04 11.28 25.88
C LEU A 603 -47.47 12.48 26.75
N GLU A 604 -46.83 13.64 26.59
CA GLU A 604 -47.16 14.88 27.30
C GLU A 604 -48.63 15.26 27.11
N LYS A 605 -49.15 15.22 25.87
CA LYS A 605 -50.58 15.49 25.61
C LYS A 605 -51.50 14.55 26.38
N TYR A 606 -51.15 13.27 26.48
CA TYR A 606 -51.92 12.32 27.28
C TYR A 606 -51.81 12.61 28.78
N ILE A 607 -50.62 12.94 29.28
CA ILE A 607 -50.39 13.30 30.68
C ILE A 607 -51.18 14.58 31.00
N GLU A 608 -51.05 15.65 30.22
CA GLU A 608 -51.80 16.91 30.38
C GLU A 608 -53.31 16.68 30.43
N CYS A 609 -53.83 15.84 29.54
CA CYS A 609 -55.24 15.46 29.55
C CYS A 609 -55.64 14.70 30.83
N ALA A 610 -54.75 13.86 31.37
CA ALA A 610 -55.02 13.04 32.54
C ALA A 610 -54.90 13.82 33.85
N VAL A 611 -53.91 14.72 33.95
CA VAL A 611 -53.57 15.44 35.18
C VAL A 611 -54.28 16.78 35.31
N ASN A 612 -55.08 17.19 34.32
CA ASN A 612 -55.80 18.46 34.36
C ASN A 612 -56.70 18.52 35.61
N GLY A 613 -56.31 19.38 36.57
CA GLY A 613 -56.99 19.50 37.86
C GLY A 613 -56.60 18.46 38.91
N CYS A 614 -55.52 17.69 38.77
CA CYS A 614 -54.95 16.85 39.84
C CYS A 614 -53.97 17.65 40.74
N ASP A 615 -53.64 17.13 41.93
CA ASP A 615 -52.55 17.70 42.75
C ASP A 615 -51.17 17.19 42.29
N GLY A 616 -50.09 17.84 42.73
CA GLY A 616 -48.74 17.55 42.22
C GLY A 616 -48.26 16.12 42.46
N GLU A 617 -48.67 15.49 43.57
CA GLU A 617 -48.31 14.10 43.89
C GLU A 617 -49.02 13.11 42.97
N SER A 618 -50.34 13.28 42.76
CA SER A 618 -51.11 12.40 41.85
C SER A 618 -50.71 12.62 40.40
N ALA A 619 -50.39 13.85 40.00
CA ALA A 619 -49.88 14.16 38.67
C ALA A 619 -48.55 13.46 38.40
N SER A 620 -47.65 13.40 39.39
CA SER A 620 -46.38 12.67 39.29
C SER A 620 -46.59 11.16 39.21
N GLU A 621 -47.47 10.58 40.04
CA GLU A 621 -47.77 9.13 40.00
C GLU A 621 -48.43 8.71 38.67
N ILE A 622 -49.29 9.57 38.09
CA ILE A 622 -49.88 9.34 36.76
C ILE A 622 -48.81 9.42 35.67
N ALA A 623 -47.95 10.45 35.69
CA ALA A 623 -46.91 10.65 34.69
C ALA A 623 -45.92 9.47 34.65
N GLU A 624 -45.49 8.98 35.82
CA GLU A 624 -44.59 7.82 35.93
C GLU A 624 -45.23 6.55 35.35
N LYS A 625 -46.45 6.20 35.80
CA LYS A 625 -47.16 5.01 35.32
C LYS A 625 -47.53 5.09 33.84
N PHE A 626 -47.86 6.27 33.35
CA PHE A 626 -48.14 6.50 31.93
C PHE A 626 -46.87 6.32 31.11
N SER A 627 -45.74 6.88 31.55
CA SER A 627 -44.44 6.71 30.88
C SER A 627 -44.04 5.24 30.78
N GLU A 628 -44.15 4.46 31.87
CA GLU A 628 -43.87 3.02 31.86
C GLU A 628 -44.75 2.25 30.86
N SER A 629 -46.06 2.52 30.86
CA SER A 629 -46.98 1.84 29.95
C SER A 629 -46.77 2.27 28.49
N PHE A 630 -46.45 3.54 28.27
CA PHE A 630 -46.19 4.10 26.95
C PHE A 630 -44.94 3.49 26.34
N GLY A 631 -43.83 3.44 27.08
CA GLY A 631 -42.60 2.78 26.65
C GLY A 631 -42.79 1.30 26.32
N ARG A 632 -43.54 0.56 27.16
CA ARG A 632 -43.82 -0.86 26.93
C ARG A 632 -44.59 -1.09 25.63
N ILE A 633 -45.59 -0.25 25.34
CA ILE A 633 -46.42 -0.41 24.15
C ILE A 633 -45.69 0.08 22.89
N ALA A 634 -44.89 1.13 22.99
CA ALA A 634 -44.01 1.57 21.90
C ALA A 634 -43.04 0.46 21.48
N VAL A 635 -42.36 -0.19 22.43
CA VAL A 635 -41.47 -1.34 22.16
C VAL A 635 -42.22 -2.49 21.47
N LYS A 636 -43.45 -2.77 21.91
CA LYS A 636 -44.28 -3.82 21.30
C LYS A 636 -44.67 -3.43 19.86
N ALA A 637 -45.05 -2.18 19.62
CA ALA A 637 -45.35 -1.66 18.29
C ALA A 637 -44.14 -1.78 17.35
N GLU A 638 -42.94 -1.43 17.84
CA GLU A 638 -41.68 -1.56 17.09
C GLU A 638 -41.42 -3.01 16.69
N GLN A 639 -41.54 -3.95 17.64
CA GLN A 639 -41.33 -5.40 17.38
C GLN A 639 -42.33 -5.98 16.38
N ASP A 640 -43.62 -5.64 16.52
CA ASP A 640 -44.64 -6.13 15.59
C ASP A 640 -44.47 -5.55 14.19
N MET A 641 -44.10 -4.26 14.12
CA MET A 641 -43.87 -3.57 12.85
C MET A 641 -42.65 -4.14 12.15
N GLN A 642 -41.53 -4.32 12.86
CA GLN A 642 -40.34 -4.97 12.32
C GLN A 642 -40.67 -6.36 11.78
N LYS A 643 -41.45 -7.15 12.52
CA LYS A 643 -41.86 -8.49 12.10
C LYS A 643 -42.71 -8.46 10.83
N VAL A 644 -43.71 -7.57 10.77
CA VAL A 644 -44.58 -7.44 9.59
C VAL A 644 -43.82 -6.98 8.36
N ILE A 645 -42.86 -6.06 8.53
CA ILE A 645 -41.96 -5.63 7.47
C ILE A 645 -41.16 -6.85 6.99
N VAL A 646 -40.41 -7.55 7.84
CA VAL A 646 -39.58 -8.71 7.46
C VAL A 646 -40.39 -9.87 6.84
N ASP A 647 -41.59 -10.16 7.35
CA ASP A 647 -42.44 -11.27 6.90
C ASP A 647 -43.24 -10.94 5.62
N HIS A 648 -43.19 -9.69 5.11
CA HIS A 648 -43.99 -9.30 3.96
C HIS A 648 -43.61 -10.12 2.72
N ARG A 649 -44.62 -10.55 1.94
CA ARG A 649 -44.45 -11.38 0.74
C ARG A 649 -43.44 -10.80 -0.24
N LEU A 650 -43.36 -9.47 -0.32
CA LEU A 650 -42.46 -8.78 -1.23
C LEU A 650 -40.99 -8.84 -0.78
N TYR A 651 -40.71 -8.91 0.52
CA TYR A 651 -39.38 -9.29 1.01
C TYR A 651 -39.04 -10.74 0.64
N GLN A 652 -40.02 -11.65 0.72
CA GLN A 652 -39.83 -13.05 0.32
C GLN A 652 -39.64 -13.23 -1.20
N GLU A 653 -40.26 -12.38 -2.03
CA GLU A 653 -39.99 -12.31 -3.47
C GLU A 653 -38.63 -11.68 -3.74
N TYR A 654 -38.19 -10.70 -2.95
CA TYR A 654 -36.86 -10.12 -3.05
C TYR A 654 -35.75 -11.14 -2.71
N LEU A 655 -35.99 -12.00 -1.71
CA LEU A 655 -35.12 -13.12 -1.36
C LEU A 655 -34.95 -14.14 -2.49
N LYS A 656 -35.83 -14.17 -3.50
CA LYS A 656 -35.67 -15.02 -4.69
C LYS A 656 -34.57 -14.53 -5.62
N TYR A 657 -34.24 -13.23 -5.61
CA TYR A 657 -33.13 -12.67 -6.38
C TYR A 657 -31.76 -12.87 -5.70
N ARG A 658 -31.73 -13.53 -4.52
CA ARG A 658 -30.50 -13.86 -3.75
C ARG A 658 -29.51 -14.70 -4.55
N SER A 659 -29.97 -15.45 -5.56
CA SER A 659 -29.13 -16.23 -6.49
C SER A 659 -28.39 -15.38 -7.51
N ASP A 660 -28.92 -14.20 -7.85
CA ASP A 660 -28.44 -13.38 -8.98
C ASP A 660 -27.43 -12.30 -8.51
N ILE A 661 -27.00 -12.36 -7.24
CA ILE A 661 -26.17 -11.33 -6.58
C ILE A 661 -24.75 -11.84 -6.40
N TYR A 662 -24.08 -12.05 -7.52
CA TYR A 662 -22.68 -12.46 -7.53
C TYR A 662 -21.76 -11.27 -7.92
N TYR A 663 -20.60 -11.25 -7.25
CA TYR A 663 -19.29 -10.66 -7.55
C TYR A 663 -18.95 -9.14 -7.49
N HIS A 664 -17.96 -8.89 -6.62
CA HIS A 664 -16.87 -7.88 -6.56
C HIS A 664 -17.13 -6.40 -6.91
N ARG A 665 -16.81 -5.52 -5.93
CA ARG A 665 -16.74 -4.03 -5.84
C ARG A 665 -17.60 -3.14 -6.77
N GLY A 666 -17.83 -3.48 -8.03
CA GLY A 666 -18.74 -2.78 -8.96
C GLY A 666 -20.24 -2.92 -8.65
N VAL A 667 -20.62 -3.77 -7.69
CA VAL A 667 -22.03 -4.07 -7.35
C VAL A 667 -22.63 -3.12 -6.32
N MET A 668 -21.92 -2.11 -5.81
CA MET A 668 -22.57 -1.02 -5.04
C MET A 668 -23.69 -0.37 -5.87
N PHE A 669 -23.43 -0.05 -7.14
CA PHE A 669 -24.43 0.52 -8.05
C PHE A 669 -25.61 -0.43 -8.33
N CYS A 670 -25.35 -1.75 -8.40
CA CYS A 670 -26.41 -2.75 -8.55
C CYS A 670 -27.21 -3.00 -7.27
N ASN A 671 -26.61 -2.83 -6.09
CA ASN A 671 -27.35 -2.88 -4.82
C ASN A 671 -28.29 -1.68 -4.70
N VAL A 672 -27.88 -0.47 -5.10
CA VAL A 672 -28.74 0.72 -5.16
C VAL A 672 -29.91 0.52 -6.13
N LEU A 673 -29.66 0.05 -7.36
CA LEU A 673 -30.70 -0.27 -8.35
C LEU A 673 -31.66 -1.40 -7.92
N ARG A 674 -31.20 -2.34 -7.09
CA ARG A 674 -32.06 -3.39 -6.52
C ARG A 674 -32.72 -2.91 -5.23
N PHE A 675 -32.19 -1.90 -4.54
CA PHE A 675 -32.85 -1.24 -3.42
C PHE A 675 -34.09 -0.52 -3.90
N GLU A 676 -34.02 0.21 -5.02
CA GLU A 676 -35.19 0.82 -5.67
C GLU A 676 -36.32 -0.21 -5.86
N ARG A 677 -36.01 -1.43 -6.34
CA ARG A 677 -37.00 -2.50 -6.50
C ARG A 677 -37.53 -3.07 -5.18
N LEU A 678 -36.67 -3.27 -4.19
CA LEU A 678 -37.10 -3.69 -2.85
C LEU A 678 -38.09 -2.67 -2.32
N ALA A 679 -37.76 -1.41 -2.49
CA ALA A 679 -38.37 -0.31 -1.83
C ALA A 679 -39.69 0.08 -2.57
N ASP A 680 -39.76 0.03 -3.91
CA ASP A 680 -41.02 0.03 -4.68
C ASP A 680 -41.99 -1.04 -4.17
N SER A 681 -41.42 -2.18 -3.74
CA SER A 681 -42.19 -3.26 -3.15
C SER A 681 -42.56 -3.01 -1.67
N LEU A 682 -41.82 -2.17 -0.94
CA LEU A 682 -42.19 -1.74 0.42
C LEU A 682 -43.36 -0.76 0.41
N ALA A 683 -43.44 0.14 -0.58
CA ALA A 683 -44.59 1.03 -0.77
C ALA A 683 -45.85 0.34 -1.31
N SER A 684 -45.91 -1.00 -1.31
CA SER A 684 -47.15 -1.69 -1.62
C SER A 684 -48.27 -1.30 -0.64
N GLY A 685 -49.47 -1.01 -1.16
CA GLY A 685 -50.63 -0.68 -0.32
C GLY A 685 -50.90 -1.71 0.78
N SER A 686 -50.62 -2.99 0.54
CA SER A 686 -50.80 -4.05 1.54
C SER A 686 -49.84 -4.01 2.73
N LEU A 687 -48.64 -3.42 2.59
CA LEU A 687 -47.72 -3.25 3.72
C LEU A 687 -48.13 -2.02 4.55
N ILE A 688 -48.49 -0.93 3.87
CA ILE A 688 -49.00 0.30 4.49
C ILE A 688 -50.22 0.00 5.36
N GLU A 689 -51.19 -0.74 4.83
CA GLU A 689 -52.40 -1.15 5.56
C GLU A 689 -52.05 -1.92 6.85
N LYS A 690 -51.08 -2.84 6.82
CA LYS A 690 -50.69 -3.62 8.00
C LYS A 690 -49.94 -2.78 9.03
N ILE A 691 -49.09 -1.85 8.60
CA ILE A 691 -48.40 -0.91 9.48
C ILE A 691 -49.43 -0.01 10.17
N TYR A 692 -50.42 0.48 9.42
CA TYR A 692 -51.56 1.23 9.94
C TYR A 692 -52.33 0.43 10.99
N GLU A 693 -52.69 -0.83 10.70
CA GLU A 693 -53.38 -1.72 11.64
C GLU A 693 -52.60 -1.87 12.95
N ILE A 694 -51.27 -2.06 12.89
CA ILE A 694 -50.43 -2.16 14.08
C ILE A 694 -50.50 -0.87 14.91
N LEU A 695 -50.33 0.30 14.28
CA LEU A 695 -50.36 1.58 14.99
C LEU A 695 -51.72 1.80 15.67
N CYS A 696 -52.83 1.48 14.98
CA CYS A 696 -54.17 1.59 15.53
C CYS A 696 -54.41 0.65 16.71
N VAL A 697 -54.06 -0.63 16.57
CA VAL A 697 -54.20 -1.63 17.64
C VAL A 697 -53.38 -1.23 18.86
N ARG A 698 -52.13 -0.79 18.67
CA ARG A 698 -51.24 -0.39 19.77
C ARG A 698 -51.70 0.89 20.44
N ARG A 699 -52.27 1.84 19.68
CA ARG A 699 -52.89 3.05 20.25
C ARG A 699 -54.13 2.73 21.09
N ILE A 700 -54.96 1.79 20.66
CA ILE A 700 -56.12 1.34 21.46
C ILE A 700 -55.64 0.69 22.76
N GLU A 701 -54.68 -0.24 22.67
CA GLU A 701 -54.07 -0.89 23.84
C GLU A 701 -53.48 0.13 24.82
N LEU A 702 -52.86 1.20 24.32
CA LEU A 702 -52.32 2.29 25.12
C LEU A 702 -53.41 3.03 25.90
N LEU A 703 -54.49 3.40 25.22
CA LEU A 703 -55.61 4.12 25.84
C LEU A 703 -56.37 3.25 26.85
N GLU A 704 -56.48 1.95 26.60
CA GLU A 704 -57.03 0.98 27.55
C GLU A 704 -56.17 0.88 28.80
N SER A 705 -54.86 0.73 28.63
CA SER A 705 -53.89 0.68 29.74
C SER A 705 -53.94 1.96 30.58
N PHE A 706 -53.94 3.13 29.94
CA PHE A 706 -54.08 4.42 30.63
C PHE A 706 -55.41 4.51 31.40
N THR A 707 -56.51 4.07 30.80
CA THR A 707 -57.82 4.03 31.46
C THR A 707 -57.80 3.07 32.66
N GLU A 708 -57.12 1.93 32.56
CA GLU A 708 -56.97 0.97 33.66
C GLU A 708 -56.11 1.51 34.80
N ILE A 709 -55.00 2.19 34.48
CA ILE A 709 -54.15 2.90 35.46
C ILE A 709 -54.99 3.94 36.21
N LEU A 710 -55.73 4.78 35.49
CA LEU A 710 -56.59 5.79 36.09
C LEU A 710 -57.71 5.17 36.94
N ASN A 711 -58.31 4.05 36.51
CA ASN A 711 -59.31 3.32 37.29
C ASN A 711 -58.72 2.72 38.57
N CYS A 712 -57.49 2.22 38.53
CA CYS A 712 -56.79 1.71 39.72
C CYS A 712 -56.51 2.83 40.71
N LEU A 713 -56.01 3.98 40.24
CA LEU A 713 -55.79 5.16 41.06
C LEU A 713 -57.12 5.71 41.62
N TYR A 714 -58.18 5.76 40.81
CA TYR A 714 -59.51 6.15 41.26
C TYR A 714 -60.03 5.25 42.37
N LYS A 715 -59.88 3.93 42.25
CA LYS A 715 -60.29 2.98 43.31
C LYS A 715 -59.51 3.20 44.60
N LYS A 716 -58.19 3.44 44.50
CA LYS A 716 -57.31 3.76 45.65
C LYS A 716 -57.77 5.04 46.35
N GLU A 717 -58.05 6.10 45.59
CA GLU A 717 -58.43 7.42 46.13
C GLU A 717 -59.90 7.51 46.55
N ARG A 718 -60.80 6.69 46.00
CA ARG A 718 -62.24 6.69 46.31
C ARG A 718 -62.51 6.50 47.81
N ASP A 719 -61.69 5.70 48.47
CA ASP A 719 -61.84 5.37 49.90
C ASP A 719 -61.03 6.31 50.81
N MET A 720 -60.12 7.15 50.26
CA MET A 720 -59.21 8.01 51.02
C MET A 720 -59.47 9.52 50.85
N ASN A 721 -59.81 9.97 49.63
CA ASN A 721 -59.98 11.40 49.31
C ASN A 721 -61.01 11.61 48.19
N THR A 722 -62.19 12.12 48.56
CA THR A 722 -63.34 12.28 47.66
C THR A 722 -63.11 13.29 46.53
N ASP A 723 -62.30 14.34 46.77
CA ASP A 723 -61.99 15.37 45.77
C ASP A 723 -61.02 14.84 44.71
N LYS A 724 -59.98 14.10 45.13
CA LYS A 724 -59.06 13.40 44.21
C LYS A 724 -59.79 12.37 43.34
N ALA A 725 -60.72 11.61 43.93
CA ALA A 725 -61.53 10.64 43.21
C ALA A 725 -62.43 11.30 42.13
N LEU A 726 -63.05 12.45 42.42
CA LEU A 726 -63.85 13.18 41.43
C LEU A 726 -63.03 13.66 40.23
N ARG A 727 -61.81 14.15 40.47
CA ARG A 727 -60.88 14.61 39.43
C ARG A 727 -60.42 13.43 38.55
N LEU A 728 -60.00 12.32 39.15
CA LEU A 728 -59.65 11.09 38.42
C LEU A 728 -60.83 10.53 37.60
N HIS A 729 -62.07 10.63 38.11
CA HIS A 729 -63.26 10.20 37.38
C HIS A 729 -63.50 11.04 36.10
N ALA A 730 -63.23 12.35 36.14
CA ALA A 730 -63.31 13.21 34.96
C ALA A 730 -62.26 12.82 33.90
N SER A 731 -61.02 12.55 34.33
CA SER A 731 -59.95 12.07 33.44
C SER A 731 -60.30 10.73 32.80
N ILE A 732 -60.83 9.77 33.57
CA ILE A 732 -61.33 8.47 33.04
C ILE A 732 -62.39 8.69 31.96
N ARG A 733 -63.33 9.62 32.17
CA ARG A 733 -64.39 9.92 31.21
C ARG A 733 -63.83 10.51 29.91
N GLN A 734 -62.82 11.38 30.00
CA GLN A 734 -62.16 11.96 28.84
C GLN A 734 -61.39 10.90 28.03
N PHE A 735 -60.64 10.01 28.68
CA PHE A 735 -59.96 8.91 28.02
C PHE A 735 -60.94 7.88 27.43
N SER A 736 -62.06 7.60 28.12
CA SER A 736 -63.11 6.71 27.61
C SER A 736 -63.78 7.27 26.34
N LEU A 737 -63.99 8.59 26.28
CA LEU A 737 -64.48 9.27 25.07
C LEU A 737 -63.47 9.19 23.93
N HIS A 738 -62.18 9.35 24.22
CA HIS A 738 -61.12 9.21 23.22
C HIS A 738 -61.02 7.76 22.71
N LEU A 739 -61.08 6.77 23.62
CA LEU A 739 -61.11 5.35 23.29
C LEU A 739 -62.32 4.98 22.42
N CYS A 740 -63.52 5.48 22.75
CA CYS A 740 -64.72 5.28 21.93
C CYS A 740 -64.55 5.89 20.53
N ARG A 741 -63.92 7.06 20.42
CA ARG A 741 -63.60 7.67 19.11
C ARG A 741 -62.60 6.81 18.35
N CYS A 742 -61.51 6.35 18.96
CA CYS A 742 -60.52 5.47 18.32
C CYS A 742 -61.13 4.14 17.87
N ARG A 743 -62.01 3.53 18.66
CA ARG A 743 -62.73 2.31 18.27
C ARG A 743 -63.73 2.55 17.13
N HIS A 744 -64.36 3.73 17.06
CA HIS A 744 -65.21 4.11 15.92
C HIS A 744 -64.41 4.56 14.68
N ILE A 745 -63.18 5.05 14.86
CA ILE A 745 -62.28 5.39 13.75
C ILE A 745 -61.91 4.14 12.95
N MET A 746 -61.83 2.96 13.56
CA MET A 746 -61.71 1.68 12.84
C MET A 746 -62.89 1.39 11.88
N ASP A 747 -63.98 2.16 11.94
CA ASP A 747 -65.19 2.02 11.09
C ASP A 747 -65.42 3.20 10.10
N VAL A 748 -64.64 4.32 10.11
CA VAL A 748 -64.93 5.54 9.31
C VAL A 748 -63.69 6.32 8.80
N SER A 749 -63.76 6.72 7.51
CA SER A 749 -62.71 7.09 6.55
C SER A 749 -61.82 8.34 6.74
N GLU A 750 -62.09 9.30 7.64
CA GLU A 750 -61.34 10.58 7.66
C GLU A 750 -60.06 10.56 8.50
N CYS A 751 -60.03 9.82 9.62
CA CYS A 751 -58.80 9.66 10.41
C CYS A 751 -57.88 8.58 9.80
N ASP A 752 -58.46 7.63 9.06
CA ASP A 752 -57.76 6.64 8.23
C ASP A 752 -56.86 7.32 7.20
N GLN A 753 -57.35 8.39 6.55
CA GLN A 753 -56.60 9.10 5.52
C GLN A 753 -55.34 9.78 6.05
N ILE A 754 -55.37 10.40 7.23
CA ILE A 754 -54.19 11.13 7.75
C ILE A 754 -53.06 10.17 8.13
N GLU A 755 -53.40 9.05 8.76
CA GLU A 755 -52.39 8.11 9.25
C GLU A 755 -51.87 7.20 8.13
N MET A 756 -52.72 6.80 7.18
CA MET A 756 -52.25 6.15 5.96
C MET A 756 -51.41 7.11 5.10
N GLN A 757 -51.84 8.36 4.91
CA GLN A 757 -51.07 9.36 4.16
C GLN A 757 -49.69 9.56 4.79
N PHE A 758 -49.57 9.59 6.13
CA PHE A 758 -48.26 9.66 6.77
C PHE A 758 -47.36 8.48 6.44
N ILE A 759 -47.90 7.25 6.45
CA ILE A 759 -47.11 6.05 6.14
C ILE A 759 -46.73 6.06 4.66
N GLU A 760 -47.66 6.45 3.77
CA GLU A 760 -47.42 6.64 2.34
C GLU A 760 -46.32 7.68 2.09
N ASP A 761 -46.44 8.88 2.66
CA ASP A 761 -45.45 9.96 2.57
C ASP A 761 -44.09 9.53 3.13
N TYR A 762 -44.08 8.74 4.21
CA TYR A 762 -42.85 8.20 4.81
C TYR A 762 -42.15 7.26 3.85
N PHE A 763 -42.87 6.28 3.28
CA PHE A 763 -42.28 5.37 2.30
C PHE A 763 -41.92 6.10 1.00
N GLU A 764 -42.74 7.02 0.49
CA GLU A 764 -42.39 7.80 -0.71
C GLU A 764 -41.10 8.61 -0.51
N SER A 765 -40.93 9.24 0.66
CA SER A 765 -39.69 9.96 1.05
C SER A 765 -38.49 9.04 1.20
N PHE A 766 -38.70 7.77 1.55
CA PHE A 766 -37.68 6.74 1.64
C PHE A 766 -37.27 6.22 0.23
N LEU A 767 -38.08 6.47 -0.82
CA LEU A 767 -38.02 5.77 -2.11
C LEU A 767 -37.45 6.51 -3.33
N TYR A 768 -37.80 7.76 -3.66
CA TYR A 768 -37.41 8.31 -4.98
C TYR A 768 -37.27 9.86 -5.15
N ARG A 769 -36.30 10.22 -6.02
CA ARG A 769 -35.81 11.47 -6.73
C ARG A 769 -36.35 12.89 -6.44
N ALA A 770 -35.42 13.75 -5.99
CA ALA A 770 -34.64 14.72 -6.79
C ALA A 770 -35.33 15.47 -7.96
N ILE A 771 -36.46 16.15 -7.73
CA ILE A 771 -36.85 17.37 -8.48
C ILE A 771 -37.51 18.39 -7.53
N ASP A 772 -36.94 18.68 -6.37
CA ASP A 772 -36.99 20.06 -5.85
C ASP A 772 -35.92 20.30 -4.79
N LYS A 773 -35.32 21.50 -4.80
CA LYS A 773 -34.18 21.88 -3.95
C LYS A 773 -34.56 22.18 -2.49
N SER A 774 -35.59 21.56 -1.92
CA SER A 774 -36.16 22.03 -0.64
C SER A 774 -36.23 21.04 0.53
N THR A 775 -35.88 19.76 0.38
CA THR A 775 -36.10 18.76 1.46
C THR A 775 -34.82 17.99 1.83
N LYS A 776 -34.25 18.32 3.00
CA LYS A 776 -33.10 17.59 3.61
C LYS A 776 -33.41 16.14 4.00
N LEU A 777 -34.69 15.76 4.04
CA LEU A 777 -35.15 14.47 4.56
C LEU A 777 -34.95 13.31 3.55
N GLU A 778 -35.09 13.57 2.24
CA GLU A 778 -34.96 12.57 1.17
C GLU A 778 -33.52 12.02 1.05
N GLN A 779 -32.52 12.90 1.20
CA GLN A 779 -31.11 12.51 1.14
C GLN A 779 -30.72 11.56 2.29
N PHE A 780 -31.30 11.78 3.47
CA PHE A 780 -30.95 11.07 4.70
C PHE A 780 -31.26 9.57 4.67
N TYR A 781 -32.38 9.15 4.10
CA TYR A 781 -32.76 7.73 4.09
C TYR A 781 -31.93 6.88 3.11
N THR A 782 -31.58 7.45 1.95
CA THR A 782 -30.66 6.80 1.01
C THR A 782 -29.27 6.65 1.64
N GLU A 783 -28.80 7.70 2.32
CA GLU A 783 -27.53 7.70 3.06
C GLU A 783 -27.47 6.61 4.14
N ILE A 784 -28.58 6.32 4.84
CA ILE A 784 -28.64 5.25 5.85
C ILE A 784 -28.46 3.87 5.22
N ALA A 785 -29.20 3.57 4.14
CA ALA A 785 -29.10 2.26 3.48
C ALA A 785 -27.68 2.02 2.95
N ASP A 786 -27.10 3.02 2.28
CA ASP A 786 -25.73 2.96 1.77
C ASP A 786 -24.73 2.81 2.92
N SER A 787 -24.93 3.50 4.03
CA SER A 787 -24.07 3.41 5.22
C SER A 787 -24.11 2.02 5.87
N ILE A 788 -25.28 1.37 5.94
CA ILE A 788 -25.40 -0.01 6.48
C ILE A 788 -24.61 -0.99 5.60
N VAL A 789 -24.80 -0.90 4.28
CA VAL A 789 -24.12 -1.77 3.32
C VAL A 789 -22.61 -1.55 3.38
N SER A 790 -22.19 -0.28 3.35
CA SER A 790 -20.79 0.14 3.47
C SER A 790 -20.17 -0.39 4.76
N ALA A 791 -20.80 -0.15 5.91
CA ALA A 791 -20.32 -0.63 7.21
C ALA A 791 -20.15 -2.16 7.24
N MET A 792 -21.13 -2.95 6.76
CA MET A 792 -21.00 -4.41 6.73
C MET A 792 -19.87 -4.89 5.82
N VAL A 793 -19.65 -4.24 4.67
CA VAL A 793 -18.56 -4.60 3.75
C VAL A 793 -17.20 -4.29 4.37
N GLU A 794 -17.05 -3.10 4.94
CA GLU A 794 -15.80 -2.67 5.57
C GLU A 794 -15.49 -3.47 6.84
N CYS A 795 -16.49 -3.70 7.71
CA CYS A 795 -16.33 -4.52 8.92
C CYS A 795 -15.94 -5.96 8.58
N TYR A 796 -16.48 -6.54 7.50
CA TYR A 796 -16.06 -7.88 7.06
C TYR A 796 -14.55 -7.90 6.76
N SER A 797 -14.08 -6.92 5.98
CA SER A 797 -12.68 -6.84 5.59
C SER A 797 -11.76 -6.58 6.78
N ASP A 798 -12.15 -5.65 7.67
CA ASP A 798 -11.42 -5.34 8.91
C ASP A 798 -11.36 -6.53 9.86
N CYS A 799 -12.51 -7.08 10.25
CA CYS A 799 -12.58 -8.18 11.20
C CYS A 799 -11.89 -9.44 10.68
N THR A 800 -11.96 -9.72 9.37
CA THR A 800 -11.24 -10.85 8.78
C THR A 800 -9.73 -10.60 8.79
N ALA A 801 -9.27 -9.40 8.41
CA ALA A 801 -7.85 -9.06 8.48
C ALA A 801 -7.31 -9.12 9.92
N ILE A 802 -8.09 -8.65 10.91
CA ILE A 802 -7.77 -8.76 12.33
C ILE A 802 -7.71 -10.23 12.75
N ALA A 803 -8.68 -11.07 12.34
CA ALA A 803 -8.71 -12.49 12.69
C ALA A 803 -7.54 -13.28 12.09
N LEU A 804 -7.14 -12.96 10.85
CA LEU A 804 -6.00 -13.56 10.15
C LEU A 804 -4.66 -13.20 10.81
N THR A 805 -4.53 -11.97 11.30
CA THR A 805 -3.28 -11.45 11.88
C THR A 805 -3.17 -11.66 13.39
N GLY A 806 -4.30 -11.73 14.10
CA GLY A 806 -4.33 -11.64 15.56
C GLY A 806 -3.92 -10.26 16.09
N MET A 807 -4.11 -9.21 15.28
CA MET A 807 -3.73 -7.83 15.60
C MET A 807 -4.46 -7.32 16.87
N PRO A 808 -3.76 -6.66 17.81
CA PRO A 808 -4.40 -6.04 18.97
C PRO A 808 -5.06 -4.70 18.61
N ALA A 809 -5.98 -4.24 19.46
CA ALA A 809 -6.82 -3.07 19.19
C ALA A 809 -6.02 -1.78 18.94
N GLU A 810 -4.94 -1.56 19.69
CA GLU A 810 -4.09 -0.38 19.51
C GLU A 810 -3.36 -0.37 18.16
N ASP A 811 -2.95 -1.54 17.66
CA ASP A 811 -2.30 -1.64 16.34
C ASP A 811 -3.31 -1.44 15.20
N PHE A 812 -4.54 -1.94 15.38
CA PHE A 812 -5.63 -1.71 14.45
C PHE A 812 -5.90 -0.21 14.28
N LEU A 813 -6.11 0.50 15.39
CA LEU A 813 -6.40 1.94 15.36
C LEU A 813 -5.21 2.77 14.82
N LEU A 814 -3.98 2.43 15.22
CA LEU A 814 -2.78 3.14 14.76
C LEU A 814 -2.46 2.89 13.28
N SER A 815 -2.94 1.78 12.70
CA SER A 815 -2.72 1.46 11.29
C SER A 815 -3.34 2.49 10.33
N PHE A 816 -4.48 3.07 10.69
CA PHE A 816 -5.13 4.14 9.91
C PHE A 816 -4.37 5.46 10.02
N MET A 817 -4.01 5.86 11.26
CA MET A 817 -3.31 7.13 11.49
C MET A 817 -1.91 7.17 10.88
N TYR A 818 -1.22 6.03 10.85
CA TYR A 818 0.15 5.98 10.33
C TYR A 818 0.22 6.31 8.83
N GLU A 819 -0.80 5.93 8.06
CA GLU A 819 -0.86 6.18 6.63
C GLU A 819 -1.45 7.57 6.31
N LEU A 820 -2.58 7.93 6.92
CA LEU A 820 -3.35 9.11 6.54
C LEU A 820 -2.88 10.40 7.22
N TRP A 821 -2.29 10.32 8.43
CA TRP A 821 -1.84 11.44 9.28
C TRP A 821 -2.91 12.46 9.69
N ASP A 822 -4.12 12.35 9.14
CA ASP A 822 -5.26 13.22 9.32
C ASP A 822 -6.40 12.44 9.99
N VAL A 823 -6.85 12.93 11.14
CA VAL A 823 -7.87 12.26 11.96
C VAL A 823 -9.23 12.23 11.26
N ASP A 824 -9.57 13.27 10.49
CA ASP A 824 -10.86 13.35 9.80
C ASP A 824 -10.91 12.45 8.57
N GLN A 825 -9.76 12.18 7.94
CA GLN A 825 -9.66 11.17 6.88
C GLN A 825 -9.59 9.74 7.42
N ALA A 826 -8.87 9.53 8.54
CA ALA A 826 -8.72 8.21 9.16
C ALA A 826 -9.99 7.73 9.87
N PHE A 827 -10.71 8.66 10.51
CA PHE A 827 -11.93 8.37 11.27
C PHE A 827 -13.01 9.43 10.94
N PRO A 828 -13.60 9.38 9.73
CA PRO A 828 -14.58 10.36 9.31
C PRO A 828 -15.82 10.40 10.21
N ASP A 829 -16.37 11.60 10.38
CA ASP A 829 -17.62 11.83 11.11
C ASP A 829 -18.84 11.56 10.23
N ASN A 830 -19.12 10.28 9.97
CA ASN A 830 -20.30 9.87 9.23
C ASN A 830 -20.93 8.59 9.81
N LEU A 831 -22.15 8.29 9.35
CA LEU A 831 -22.95 7.17 9.84
C LEU A 831 -22.27 5.81 9.60
N SER A 832 -21.63 5.64 8.43
CA SER A 832 -20.94 4.40 8.05
C SER A 832 -19.75 4.12 8.96
N ASP A 833 -18.91 5.12 9.22
CA ASP A 833 -17.70 4.97 10.04
C ASP A 833 -18.01 4.82 11.53
N ALA A 834 -19.06 5.48 12.03
CA ALA A 834 -19.56 5.23 13.38
C ALA A 834 -20.05 3.78 13.56
N LEU A 835 -20.79 3.23 12.58
CA LEU A 835 -21.21 1.83 12.56
C LEU A 835 -20.02 0.87 12.45
N ARG A 836 -19.07 1.19 11.57
CA ARG A 836 -17.86 0.39 11.32
C ARG A 836 -17.02 0.25 12.59
N MET A 837 -16.51 1.38 13.11
CA MET A 837 -15.65 1.40 14.29
C MET A 837 -16.35 0.84 15.53
N GLY A 838 -17.63 1.18 15.74
CA GLY A 838 -18.40 0.66 16.86
C GLY A 838 -18.58 -0.86 16.81
N THR A 839 -18.83 -1.41 15.61
CA THR A 839 -18.99 -2.86 15.43
C THR A 839 -17.65 -3.58 15.56
N ASP A 840 -16.61 -3.14 14.86
CA ASP A 840 -15.30 -3.80 14.86
C ASP A 840 -14.71 -3.87 16.28
N LEU A 841 -14.75 -2.75 17.01
CA LEU A 841 -14.22 -2.67 18.38
C LEU A 841 -15.02 -3.54 19.37
N LYS A 842 -16.35 -3.57 19.23
CA LYS A 842 -17.22 -4.37 20.09
C LYS A 842 -17.10 -5.86 19.82
N VAL A 843 -17.11 -6.28 18.55
CA VAL A 843 -17.11 -7.70 18.18
C VAL A 843 -15.73 -8.33 18.34
N MET A 844 -14.66 -7.64 17.93
CA MET A 844 -13.30 -8.20 17.98
C MET A 844 -12.63 -8.04 19.34
N TYR A 845 -12.90 -6.95 20.07
CA TYR A 845 -12.18 -6.62 21.30
C TYR A 845 -13.07 -6.43 22.53
N GLY A 846 -14.41 -6.50 22.39
CA GLY A 846 -15.34 -6.32 23.51
C GLY A 846 -15.42 -4.89 24.06
N ILE A 847 -15.01 -3.89 23.27
CA ILE A 847 -14.98 -2.48 23.68
C ILE A 847 -16.33 -1.83 23.33
N GLU A 848 -17.00 -1.24 24.32
CA GLU A 848 -18.32 -0.62 24.16
C GLU A 848 -18.36 0.81 24.71
N GLY A 849 -18.87 1.74 23.89
CA GLY A 849 -19.16 3.14 24.27
C GLY A 849 -17.94 4.04 24.41
N ARG A 850 -16.82 3.55 24.94
CA ARG A 850 -15.53 4.25 25.01
C ARG A 850 -14.37 3.25 25.03
N LEU A 851 -13.18 3.68 24.60
CA LEU A 851 -11.97 2.84 24.59
C LEU A 851 -11.53 2.40 25.99
N GLY A 852 -11.71 3.27 26.99
CA GLY A 852 -11.29 3.02 28.38
C GLY A 852 -9.85 3.45 28.65
N GLU A 853 -9.55 3.83 29.90
CA GLU A 853 -8.27 4.46 30.26
C GLU A 853 -7.05 3.55 30.04
N GLU A 854 -7.22 2.23 30.17
CA GLU A 854 -6.13 1.26 29.98
C GLU A 854 -5.67 1.22 28.52
N LEU A 855 -6.61 1.07 27.57
CA LEU A 855 -6.29 1.05 26.14
C LEU A 855 -5.79 2.41 25.65
N GLU A 856 -6.39 3.52 26.12
CA GLU A 856 -5.90 4.87 25.83
C GLU A 856 -4.43 5.04 26.28
N THR A 857 -4.09 4.53 27.47
CA THR A 857 -2.71 4.53 27.98
C THR A 857 -1.79 3.64 27.14
N GLN A 858 -2.26 2.46 26.70
CA GLN A 858 -1.49 1.56 25.82
C GLN A 858 -1.20 2.22 24.47
N ILE A 859 -2.19 2.86 23.84
CA ILE A 859 -2.03 3.62 22.60
C ILE A 859 -0.98 4.72 22.77
N ILE A 860 -1.09 5.53 23.83
CA ILE A 860 -0.15 6.64 24.10
C ILE A 860 1.27 6.10 24.30
N ARG A 861 1.46 5.09 25.16
CA ARG A 861 2.78 4.49 25.39
C ARG A 861 3.39 3.94 24.11
N LYS A 862 2.59 3.22 23.32
CA LYS A 862 3.05 2.63 22.06
C LYS A 862 3.43 3.70 21.04
N VAL A 863 2.66 4.79 20.97
CA VAL A 863 3.01 5.96 20.16
C VAL A 863 4.31 6.59 20.62
N GLU A 864 4.50 6.80 21.93
CA GLU A 864 5.72 7.36 22.50
C GLU A 864 6.93 6.49 22.13
N THR A 865 6.84 5.17 22.33
CA THR A 865 7.91 4.24 21.94
C THR A 865 8.17 4.24 20.44
N LYS A 866 7.11 4.24 19.61
CA LYS A 866 7.26 4.33 18.15
C LYS A 866 7.91 5.66 17.74
N GLN A 867 7.55 6.78 18.37
CA GLN A 867 8.15 8.09 18.14
C GLN A 867 9.63 8.13 18.57
N GLU A 868 9.99 7.52 19.70
CA GLU A 868 11.38 7.30 20.08
C GLU A 868 12.13 6.51 19.00
N ASN A 869 11.47 5.54 18.37
CA ASN A 869 11.97 4.77 17.24
C ASN A 869 11.91 5.49 15.87
N GLY A 870 11.52 6.77 15.86
CA GLY A 870 11.53 7.66 14.72
C GLY A 870 10.22 7.76 13.96
N TYR A 871 9.20 6.95 14.32
CA TYR A 871 7.85 7.02 13.74
C TYR A 871 7.22 8.38 13.98
N VAL A 872 6.36 8.79 13.06
CA VAL A 872 5.68 10.08 13.15
C VAL A 872 4.21 9.85 13.23
N TYR A 873 3.73 9.93 14.46
CA TYR A 873 2.31 10.02 14.78
C TYR A 873 2.00 11.46 15.13
N ARG A 874 0.90 11.98 14.59
CA ARG A 874 0.38 13.32 14.89
C ARG A 874 -1.06 13.16 15.40
N HIS A 875 -1.52 14.14 16.18
CA HIS A 875 -2.93 14.24 16.57
C HIS A 875 -3.48 13.00 17.29
N ILE A 876 -2.67 12.30 18.10
CA ILE A 876 -3.09 11.06 18.78
C ILE A 876 -4.16 11.31 19.86
N SER A 877 -4.05 12.41 20.61
CA SER A 877 -5.10 12.79 21.55
C SER A 877 -6.42 13.10 20.82
N GLU A 878 -6.35 13.82 19.70
CA GLU A 878 -7.51 14.11 18.85
C GLU A 878 -8.09 12.83 18.23
N MET A 879 -7.25 11.86 17.83
CA MET A 879 -7.68 10.53 17.38
C MET A 879 -8.48 9.81 18.46
N ILE A 880 -7.98 9.76 19.70
CA ILE A 880 -8.67 9.13 20.83
C ILE A 880 -10.02 9.82 21.09
N GLU A 881 -10.05 11.15 21.09
CA GLU A 881 -11.29 11.92 21.23
C GLU A 881 -12.28 11.62 20.09
N ARG A 882 -11.80 11.55 18.85
CA ARG A 882 -12.61 11.23 17.67
C ARG A 882 -13.19 9.83 17.75
N ILE A 883 -12.40 8.83 18.13
CA ILE A 883 -12.87 7.44 18.28
C ILE A 883 -13.92 7.36 19.40
N ASN A 884 -13.65 7.97 20.56
CA ASN A 884 -14.62 8.02 21.65
C ASN A 884 -15.91 8.75 21.22
N PHE A 885 -15.81 9.79 20.40
CA PHE A 885 -16.97 10.45 19.81
C PHE A 885 -17.74 9.49 18.87
N LEU A 886 -17.09 8.77 17.96
CA LEU A 886 -17.74 7.78 17.09
C LEU A 886 -18.41 6.67 17.89
N LEU A 887 -17.76 6.17 18.95
CA LEU A 887 -18.35 5.18 19.86
C LEU A 887 -19.56 5.74 20.61
N SER A 888 -19.54 7.02 21.00
CA SER A 888 -20.71 7.67 21.60
C SER A 888 -21.86 7.84 20.61
N GLN A 889 -21.56 8.14 19.33
CA GLN A 889 -22.55 8.18 18.26
C GLN A 889 -23.16 6.80 18.07
N TYR A 890 -22.34 5.75 17.98
CA TYR A 890 -22.78 4.35 17.84
C TYR A 890 -23.75 3.90 18.94
N GLN A 891 -23.64 4.45 20.15
CA GLN A 891 -24.56 4.17 21.27
C GLN A 891 -25.86 5.00 21.24
N SER A 892 -25.99 5.95 20.32
CA SER A 892 -27.18 6.80 20.22
C SER A 892 -28.40 6.02 19.71
N GLU A 893 -29.60 6.50 20.05
CA GLU A 893 -30.88 5.92 19.56
C GLU A 893 -30.92 5.79 18.03
N LYS A 894 -30.17 6.61 17.28
CA LYS A 894 -30.12 6.58 15.81
C LYS A 894 -29.61 5.24 15.23
N PHE A 895 -28.80 4.49 15.97
CA PHE A 895 -28.24 3.21 15.52
C PHE A 895 -28.97 2.01 16.11
N LYS A 896 -30.03 2.25 16.89
CA LYS A 896 -30.84 1.21 17.51
C LYS A 896 -31.47 0.33 16.44
N GLY A 897 -31.35 -0.98 16.62
CA GLY A 897 -31.78 -1.97 15.62
C GLY A 897 -30.83 -2.15 14.42
N ILE A 898 -30.08 -1.13 14.01
CA ILE A 898 -29.05 -1.25 12.96
C ILE A 898 -27.82 -1.98 13.51
N ALA A 899 -27.23 -1.45 14.59
CA ALA A 899 -25.98 -1.92 15.17
C ALA A 899 -26.02 -3.42 15.48
N GLN A 900 -27.10 -3.91 16.10
CA GLN A 900 -27.28 -5.32 16.45
C GLN A 900 -27.25 -6.26 15.23
N ASN A 901 -27.75 -5.80 14.08
CA ASN A 901 -27.73 -6.60 12.85
C ASN A 901 -26.36 -6.58 12.17
N VAL A 902 -25.64 -5.44 12.21
CA VAL A 902 -24.26 -5.37 11.75
C VAL A 902 -23.38 -6.27 12.63
N GLU A 903 -23.49 -6.18 13.95
CA GLU A 903 -22.79 -7.06 14.90
C GLU A 903 -23.14 -8.54 14.68
N GLY A 904 -24.42 -8.86 14.47
CA GLY A 904 -24.87 -10.22 14.21
C GLY A 904 -24.22 -10.81 12.97
N TYR A 905 -24.16 -10.03 11.89
CA TYR A 905 -23.49 -10.43 10.66
C TYR A 905 -22.00 -10.72 10.89
N ILE A 906 -21.28 -9.83 11.56
CA ILE A 906 -19.85 -10.03 11.82
C ILE A 906 -19.61 -11.22 12.76
N ARG A 907 -20.42 -11.39 13.81
CA ARG A 907 -20.33 -12.58 14.69
C ARG A 907 -20.53 -13.87 13.90
N GLU A 908 -21.47 -13.90 12.97
CA GLU A 908 -21.67 -15.07 12.11
C GLU A 908 -20.44 -15.37 11.24
N ILE A 909 -19.84 -14.35 10.64
CA ILE A 909 -18.57 -14.51 9.90
C ILE A 909 -17.48 -15.07 10.80
N CYS A 910 -17.28 -14.49 11.98
CA CYS A 910 -16.26 -14.94 12.93
C CYS A 910 -16.48 -16.41 13.35
N THR A 911 -17.74 -16.86 13.50
CA THR A 911 -18.01 -18.28 13.81
C THR A 911 -17.66 -19.23 12.67
N HIS A 912 -17.81 -18.81 11.41
CA HIS A 912 -17.40 -19.62 10.25
C HIS A 912 -15.87 -19.66 10.09
N GLN A 913 -15.19 -18.56 10.42
CA GLN A 913 -13.72 -18.44 10.30
C GLN A 913 -12.94 -19.19 11.39
N GLN A 914 -13.56 -19.52 12.53
CA GLN A 914 -12.91 -20.33 13.58
C GLN A 914 -12.52 -21.76 13.14
N GLN A 915 -12.87 -22.18 11.92
CA GLN A 915 -12.53 -23.48 11.37
C GLN A 915 -11.18 -23.53 10.63
N ASP A 916 -10.60 -22.38 10.26
CA ASP A 916 -9.35 -22.30 9.50
C ASP A 916 -8.23 -21.68 10.37
N ASP A 917 -7.19 -22.46 10.70
CA ASP A 917 -6.06 -21.98 11.49
C ASP A 917 -4.93 -21.41 10.60
N TYR A 918 -4.95 -20.10 10.40
CA TYR A 918 -3.89 -19.35 9.70
C TYR A 918 -2.69 -19.06 10.62
N SER A 919 -2.15 -20.10 11.26
CA SER A 919 -1.07 -20.00 12.24
C SER A 919 0.20 -19.35 11.66
N GLU A 920 0.49 -19.56 10.37
CA GLU A 920 1.64 -18.96 9.69
C GLU A 920 1.52 -17.43 9.55
N LEU A 921 0.34 -16.93 9.22
CA LEU A 921 0.04 -15.49 9.09
C LEU A 921 0.09 -14.78 10.45
N LYS A 922 -0.49 -15.38 11.48
CA LYS A 922 -0.40 -14.89 12.86
C LYS A 922 1.05 -14.87 13.34
N GLU A 923 1.81 -15.92 13.02
CA GLU A 923 3.22 -15.99 13.37
C GLU A 923 4.05 -14.95 12.61
N MET A 924 3.76 -14.72 11.33
CA MET A 924 4.40 -13.68 10.53
C MET A 924 4.08 -12.28 11.10
N TYR A 925 2.81 -12.00 11.40
CA TYR A 925 2.41 -10.75 12.03
C TYR A 925 3.09 -10.55 13.39
N ARG A 926 3.12 -11.58 14.24
CA ARG A 926 3.81 -11.57 15.53
C ARG A 926 5.30 -11.30 15.37
N LYS A 927 5.95 -11.92 14.39
CA LYS A 927 7.36 -11.67 14.06
C LYS A 927 7.58 -10.22 13.64
N CYS A 928 6.65 -9.65 12.87
CA CYS A 928 6.66 -8.25 12.43
C CYS A 928 6.26 -7.25 13.51
N THR A 929 5.88 -7.71 14.70
CA THR A 929 5.58 -6.86 15.85
C THR A 929 6.88 -6.48 16.56
N PHE A 930 7.33 -5.26 16.33
CA PHE A 930 8.46 -4.66 17.06
C PHE A 930 7.97 -4.20 18.44
N ASN A 931 7.98 -5.11 19.43
CA ASN A 931 7.55 -4.85 20.80
C ASN A 931 8.66 -4.23 21.67
N ASP A 932 8.25 -3.33 22.56
CA ASP A 932 9.02 -2.48 23.49
C ASP A 932 10.06 -3.21 24.38
N ASP A 933 9.93 -4.52 24.62
CA ASP A 933 10.84 -5.29 25.49
C ASP A 933 11.79 -6.25 24.72
N SER A 934 11.67 -6.37 23.39
CA SER A 934 12.39 -7.38 22.59
C SER A 934 12.83 -6.88 21.20
N GLU A 935 13.05 -5.56 21.09
CA GLU A 935 13.10 -4.79 19.84
C GLU A 935 14.02 -5.32 18.71
N ASP A 936 15.00 -6.16 19.02
CA ASP A 936 16.12 -6.41 18.11
C ASP A 936 16.11 -7.77 17.40
N GLU A 937 15.59 -8.83 18.03
CA GLU A 937 15.55 -10.18 17.44
C GLU A 937 14.44 -10.30 16.38
N ASN A 938 13.32 -9.59 16.56
CA ASN A 938 12.14 -9.69 15.72
C ASN A 938 12.31 -9.06 14.32
N VAL A 939 13.16 -8.03 14.16
CA VAL A 939 13.40 -7.38 12.87
C VAL A 939 14.09 -8.32 11.88
N TYR A 940 15.18 -8.97 12.29
CA TYR A 940 15.89 -9.91 11.43
C TYR A 940 15.03 -11.14 11.09
N VAL A 941 14.23 -11.62 12.04
CA VAL A 941 13.29 -12.74 11.82
C VAL A 941 12.19 -12.34 10.84
N SER A 942 11.67 -11.12 10.93
CA SER A 942 10.69 -10.57 9.99
C SER A 942 11.23 -10.44 8.58
N ILE A 943 12.39 -9.78 8.43
CA ILE A 943 13.05 -9.61 7.14
C ILE A 943 13.34 -10.99 6.54
N SER A 944 13.83 -11.94 7.33
CA SER A 944 14.10 -13.31 6.86
C SER A 944 12.82 -14.02 6.42
N SER A 945 11.70 -13.83 7.13
CA SER A 945 10.41 -14.42 6.77
C SER A 945 9.87 -13.84 5.45
N MET A 946 9.97 -12.51 5.26
CA MET A 946 9.57 -11.84 4.02
C MET A 946 10.47 -12.23 2.84
N LEU A 947 11.79 -12.28 3.05
CA LEU A 947 12.74 -12.72 2.03
C LEU A 947 12.55 -14.20 1.67
N ARG A 948 12.11 -15.02 2.62
CA ARG A 948 11.73 -16.40 2.36
C ARG A 948 10.55 -16.49 1.41
N MET A 949 9.47 -15.75 1.69
CA MET A 949 8.30 -15.73 0.82
C MET A 949 8.63 -15.25 -0.59
N TRP A 950 9.50 -14.24 -0.71
CA TRP A 950 10.01 -13.81 -2.01
C TRP A 950 10.76 -14.93 -2.77
N LYS A 951 11.55 -15.77 -2.09
CA LYS A 951 12.30 -16.85 -2.76
C LYS A 951 11.45 -18.07 -3.11
N GLU A 952 10.40 -18.34 -2.33
CA GLU A 952 9.41 -19.39 -2.60
C GLU A 952 8.60 -19.10 -3.87
N LEU A 953 8.61 -17.87 -4.42
CA LEU A 953 8.07 -17.57 -5.76
C LEU A 953 8.73 -18.40 -6.88
N GLY A 954 9.92 -18.94 -6.66
CA GLY A 954 10.60 -19.80 -7.62
C GLY A 954 10.22 -21.27 -7.55
N ASP A 955 9.53 -21.70 -6.47
CA ASP A 955 9.07 -23.08 -6.19
C ASP A 955 7.73 -23.36 -6.90
#